data_AF-A0A0G0MHG8-F1
#
_entry.id   AF-A0A0G0MHG8-F1
#
_cell.length_a   1.000
_cell.length_b   1.000
_cell.length_c   1.000
_cell.angle_alpha   90.00
_cell.angle_beta   90.00
_cell.angle_gamma   90.00
#
_symmetry.space_group_name_H-M   'P 1'
#
loop_
_entity.id
_entity.type
_entity.pdbx_description
1 polymer ?
#
loop_
_entity_poly.entity_id
_entity_poly.type
_entity_poly.pdbx_seq_one_letter_code
_entity_poly.pdbx_strand_id
1 'polypeptide(L)'
;MNMKESSLPKYISEPEYYKNKQFMFLDISGFTPLCDKFISESSYGAEKIGDLINIVFNPIIDSVYAAGGDVISFAGDALFVAVDKEKVSAVKKMSDRIIKEQTIDRNLSIKIEMFDKPFVPVVINSESSSCFCYAPNKLKKEIIKNDPFPQEIYDIYKSSFRGELRAVPIFFIRIDEKYSVEKIKSLLSELSEEAKTGSVYINKIEYLDKGWMILLSAGSPVYSTDAPVKMYELLSVFSKKAETMKIPVQIGGTLQRGYCGIIGNEKRWEFTFLGSNVNLAARIAAKAEPYKVYADSSFASAVKTSLKAVSAGKKEYKGVGEREIFEITGILKDKKNIFVGRIEEIKTSLDFFKGDRRAFVLLNGPSGIGKTVLAEQIILSLGYKNLLRFKGIYGEENENYLFRNLSAANKNDPAEIFQKFKAITEPTLIYIDDLHFADEKSLFMFHRMINEGNPFINFIATTIGREKIRITPLAYYESLIIDLKPFDAKDIQAITKIASGIDISLKVSRDLQRSTGGNPLFVTGILPYITKDIERSGDVPYSLQEVILLKLNQIPGKGPEFIDGGSVYGDIFDHKVLKDVINARQAIIREIIQKAENEGLVRKSLVNEDLEFSNTIIREIIYERLLKKKIDFFRIRIAEAIIRSKTKDMRKMYKAMMMFFLADDERALKLAIELAEVFRKRSDVDILRNIFLRSFEYIIKHEEYGKGLDLLKILSKSGHLNIGSEVTGFIEKIALNVKDWQGEEKLILDLARTIHSVQFKEPVELLNTYKKLKGEDKYYKWTRIKVCAYTIPHKEATAVLKGLMNSFEGNEKISFYFDLVWYVFFITGDTVTEKKAMSVLESMELKMDNGIKVDFYFLKNTIAMHRDDLTESKRCLDIVQKLDMKESDDRFVFYNDLAILHSNLAYENFDADDIRKALKYSVKAQKLLNDNQKDSDLPLITTNLAGFYMSSGFIKKAERAYMEGLYFGLAINHPVEIPYTKSRIAIIAMHYGAYRLASEISDEVISADVGDIKSGAYAIRYYYSGRNENDLKQAYKFAKNYAEFGTAKCYWEMASIMLYNALVTNNKEEMKKLRNKIISWNKYQQRAGTRFVNEAHVEILGLLTGNKSDETKVQHKLDKIAKLNANFGVMNKCYFALGVFRKDPELLIKAKKYALKMKSYPFVQRIEKELFRITGDKYWANRIKKTQEKLEQMKRIGSIEELLGFKK
;
A
#
# COMPACT_ATOMS: atom_id res chain seq x y z
N MET A 1 -59.37 -28.50 -26.41
CA MET A 1 -60.78 -28.08 -26.28
C MET A 1 -61.55 -28.48 -27.53
N ASN A 2 -62.81 -28.93 -27.39
CA ASN A 2 -63.73 -29.03 -28.52
C ASN A 2 -63.98 -27.61 -29.06
N MET A 3 -63.70 -27.37 -30.35
CA MET A 3 -63.90 -26.07 -30.98
C MET A 3 -65.40 -25.76 -31.08
N LYS A 4 -65.93 -24.95 -30.15
CA LYS A 4 -67.14 -24.15 -30.37
C LYS A 4 -66.69 -22.70 -30.59
N GLU A 5 -67.06 -22.16 -31.75
CA GLU A 5 -66.42 -21.01 -32.42
C GLU A 5 -66.58 -19.63 -31.76
N SER A 6 -67.28 -19.47 -30.63
CA SER A 6 -67.76 -18.14 -30.22
C SER A 6 -67.02 -17.43 -29.08
N SER A 7 -65.78 -17.79 -28.73
CA SER A 7 -65.04 -17.09 -27.65
C SER A 7 -63.53 -16.95 -27.84
N LEU A 8 -62.98 -17.32 -29.00
CA LEU A 8 -61.52 -17.31 -29.18
C LEU A 8 -61.02 -15.96 -29.75
N PRO A 9 -59.95 -15.39 -29.16
CA PRO A 9 -59.38 -14.10 -29.58
C PRO A 9 -58.59 -14.16 -30.91
N LYS A 10 -58.42 -12.98 -31.54
CA LYS A 10 -57.90 -12.76 -32.92
C LYS A 10 -56.65 -13.60 -33.26
N TYR A 11 -56.78 -14.50 -34.22
CA TYR A 11 -55.73 -15.43 -34.65
C TYR A 11 -54.52 -14.73 -35.30
N ILE A 12 -53.29 -15.11 -34.90
CA ILE A 12 -52.03 -14.72 -35.58
C ILE A 12 -51.63 -15.78 -36.63
N SER A 13 -52.19 -17.00 -36.53
CA SER A 13 -52.12 -18.07 -37.52
C SER A 13 -53.45 -18.81 -37.61
N GLU A 14 -53.85 -19.28 -38.79
CA GLU A 14 -55.09 -20.04 -38.99
C GLU A 14 -55.09 -21.35 -38.17
N PRO A 15 -56.09 -21.60 -37.31
CA PRO A 15 -56.24 -22.87 -36.58
C PRO A 15 -56.25 -24.10 -37.48
N GLU A 16 -56.61 -23.91 -38.75
CA GLU A 16 -56.64 -24.94 -39.78
C GLU A 16 -55.27 -25.59 -40.03
N TYR A 17 -54.17 -24.89 -39.75
CA TYR A 17 -52.81 -25.43 -39.87
C TYR A 17 -52.61 -26.72 -39.05
N TYR A 18 -53.23 -26.82 -37.87
CA TYR A 18 -53.10 -27.98 -36.98
C TYR A 18 -54.16 -29.06 -37.21
N LYS A 19 -55.19 -28.80 -38.03
CA LYS A 19 -56.33 -29.71 -38.27
C LYS A 19 -55.90 -31.03 -38.94
N ASN A 20 -54.89 -30.97 -39.80
CA ASN A 20 -54.35 -32.12 -40.54
C ASN A 20 -53.05 -32.69 -39.96
N LYS A 21 -52.63 -32.22 -38.77
CA LYS A 21 -51.44 -32.69 -38.08
C LYS A 21 -51.77 -33.84 -37.11
N GLN A 22 -50.79 -34.69 -36.85
CA GLN A 22 -50.76 -35.67 -35.79
C GLN A 22 -49.92 -35.11 -34.64
N PHE A 23 -50.45 -35.13 -33.42
CA PHE A 23 -49.71 -34.73 -32.24
C PHE A 23 -49.00 -35.93 -31.63
N MET A 24 -47.74 -35.73 -31.25
CA MET A 24 -46.86 -36.75 -30.70
C MET A 24 -46.11 -36.20 -29.50
N PHE A 25 -46.00 -36.99 -28.43
CA PHE A 25 -45.16 -36.71 -27.27
C PHE A 25 -44.00 -37.70 -27.27
N LEU A 26 -42.78 -37.20 -27.46
CA LEU A 26 -41.54 -37.97 -27.58
C LEU A 26 -40.75 -37.82 -26.28
N ASP A 27 -40.79 -38.84 -25.43
CA ASP A 27 -40.17 -38.86 -24.10
C ASP A 27 -38.90 -39.72 -24.09
N ILE A 28 -37.77 -39.17 -23.61
CA ILE A 28 -36.52 -39.92 -23.47
C ILE A 28 -36.54 -40.71 -22.17
N SER A 29 -36.92 -41.98 -22.27
CA SER A 29 -36.85 -42.92 -21.15
C SER A 29 -35.41 -43.19 -20.72
N GLY A 30 -35.15 -43.00 -19.42
CA GLY A 30 -33.84 -43.22 -18.79
C GLY A 30 -32.99 -41.95 -18.64
N PHE A 31 -33.43 -40.81 -19.17
CA PHE A 31 -32.65 -39.57 -19.15
C PHE A 31 -32.59 -38.92 -17.76
N THR A 32 -33.72 -38.76 -17.07
CA THR A 32 -33.76 -38.14 -15.72
C THR A 32 -32.79 -38.80 -14.71
N PRO A 33 -32.72 -40.14 -14.53
CA PRO A 33 -31.73 -40.77 -13.64
C PRO A 33 -30.27 -40.51 -14.04
N LEU A 34 -30.00 -40.43 -15.34
CA LEU A 34 -28.67 -40.11 -15.87
C LEU A 34 -28.29 -38.65 -15.56
N CYS A 35 -29.25 -37.72 -15.67
CA CYS A 35 -29.07 -36.35 -15.19
C CYS A 35 -28.73 -36.31 -13.70
N ASP A 36 -29.46 -37.03 -12.84
CA ASP A 36 -29.19 -37.04 -11.41
C ASP A 36 -27.77 -37.56 -11.10
N LYS A 37 -27.31 -38.57 -11.85
CA LYS A 37 -25.92 -39.04 -11.78
C LYS A 37 -24.92 -37.94 -12.15
N PHE A 38 -25.10 -37.26 -13.27
CA PHE A 38 -24.20 -36.16 -13.68
C PHE A 38 -24.29 -34.92 -12.80
N ILE A 39 -25.43 -34.68 -12.13
CA ILE A 39 -25.56 -33.63 -11.12
C ILE A 39 -24.69 -33.95 -9.89
N SER A 40 -24.51 -35.24 -9.56
CA SER A 40 -23.71 -35.70 -8.43
C SER A 40 -22.19 -35.77 -8.69
N GLU A 41 -21.76 -35.88 -9.95
CA GLU A 41 -20.36 -35.91 -10.37
C GLU A 41 -19.85 -34.48 -10.72
N SER A 42 -18.88 -33.91 -9.98
CA SER A 42 -18.43 -32.52 -10.25
C SER A 42 -17.19 -32.38 -11.14
N SER A 43 -17.37 -31.60 -12.22
CA SER A 43 -16.53 -30.49 -12.77
C SER A 43 -17.03 -30.12 -14.18
N TYR A 44 -17.65 -31.08 -14.89
CA TYR A 44 -18.19 -30.92 -16.25
C TYR A 44 -19.65 -31.40 -16.41
N GLY A 45 -20.39 -31.59 -15.30
CA GLY A 45 -21.74 -32.18 -15.32
C GLY A 45 -22.78 -31.37 -16.10
N ALA A 46 -22.71 -30.03 -16.07
CA ALA A 46 -23.64 -29.15 -16.79
C ALA A 46 -23.49 -29.30 -18.31
N GLU A 47 -22.25 -29.26 -18.81
CA GLU A 47 -21.92 -29.40 -20.23
C GLU A 47 -22.34 -30.79 -20.73
N LYS A 48 -22.02 -31.86 -19.98
CA LYS A 48 -22.45 -33.22 -20.34
C LYS A 48 -23.96 -33.36 -20.47
N ILE A 49 -24.74 -32.78 -19.55
CA ILE A 49 -26.22 -32.84 -19.61
C ILE A 49 -26.74 -32.04 -20.82
N GLY A 50 -26.25 -30.82 -21.01
CA GLY A 50 -26.64 -29.96 -22.12
C GLY A 50 -26.28 -30.53 -23.49
N ASP A 51 -25.07 -31.07 -23.64
CA ASP A 51 -24.61 -31.70 -24.88
C ASP A 51 -25.41 -32.96 -25.18
N LEU A 52 -25.62 -33.83 -24.17
CA LEU A 52 -26.37 -35.06 -24.34
C LEU A 52 -27.80 -34.80 -24.82
N ILE A 53 -28.54 -33.90 -24.16
CA ILE A 53 -29.93 -33.64 -24.54
C ILE A 53 -30.02 -33.00 -25.92
N ASN A 54 -29.07 -32.13 -26.27
CA ASN A 54 -29.06 -31.45 -27.56
C ASN A 54 -28.60 -32.36 -28.71
N ILE A 55 -27.71 -33.33 -28.47
CA ILE A 55 -27.36 -34.38 -29.45
C ILE A 55 -28.60 -35.18 -29.87
N VAL A 56 -29.51 -35.44 -28.93
CA VAL A 56 -30.76 -36.17 -29.22
C VAL A 56 -31.84 -35.25 -29.81
N PHE A 57 -32.07 -34.08 -29.20
CA PHE A 57 -33.16 -33.19 -29.61
C PHE A 57 -32.90 -32.49 -30.94
N ASN A 58 -31.68 -32.04 -31.23
CA ASN A 58 -31.43 -31.22 -32.43
C ASN A 58 -31.80 -31.95 -33.75
N PRO A 59 -31.39 -33.20 -33.97
CA PRO A 59 -31.79 -33.94 -35.18
C PRO A 59 -33.29 -34.23 -35.25
N ILE A 60 -33.93 -34.49 -34.10
CA ILE A 60 -35.38 -34.74 -34.03
C ILE A 60 -36.15 -33.47 -34.37
N ILE A 61 -35.75 -32.33 -33.81
CA ILE A 61 -36.28 -31.00 -34.16
C ILE A 61 -36.13 -30.81 -35.67
N ASP A 62 -34.93 -30.97 -36.23
CA ASP A 62 -34.72 -30.80 -37.67
C ASP A 62 -35.61 -31.69 -38.53
N SER A 63 -35.81 -32.94 -38.12
CA SER A 63 -36.71 -33.88 -38.79
C SER A 63 -38.19 -33.47 -38.71
N VAL A 64 -38.65 -32.94 -37.58
CA VAL A 64 -40.03 -32.46 -37.40
C VAL A 64 -40.29 -31.27 -38.34
N TYR A 65 -39.36 -30.32 -38.37
CA TYR A 65 -39.44 -29.15 -39.24
C TYR A 65 -39.35 -29.53 -40.73
N ALA A 66 -38.45 -30.44 -41.11
CA ALA A 66 -38.36 -30.97 -42.49
C ALA A 66 -39.63 -31.73 -42.91
N ALA A 67 -40.32 -32.34 -41.94
CA ALA A 67 -41.62 -32.97 -42.15
C ALA A 67 -42.78 -31.97 -42.20
N GLY A 68 -42.53 -30.65 -42.28
CA GLY A 68 -43.58 -29.62 -42.30
C GLY A 68 -44.33 -29.49 -40.97
N GLY A 69 -43.81 -30.10 -39.91
CA GLY A 69 -44.35 -30.07 -38.57
C GLY A 69 -43.87 -28.89 -37.74
N ASP A 70 -44.17 -28.94 -36.45
CA ASP A 70 -43.84 -27.91 -35.46
C ASP A 70 -43.51 -28.54 -34.10
N VAL A 71 -42.61 -27.90 -33.35
CA VAL A 71 -42.25 -28.29 -31.98
C VAL A 71 -42.97 -27.34 -31.02
N ILE A 72 -44.03 -27.87 -30.41
CA ILE A 72 -44.99 -27.11 -29.60
C ILE A 72 -44.33 -26.67 -28.28
N SER A 73 -43.84 -27.62 -27.48
CA SER A 73 -43.17 -27.35 -26.20
C SER A 73 -42.13 -28.40 -25.83
N PHE A 74 -41.24 -28.05 -24.92
CA PHE A 74 -40.30 -28.98 -24.28
C PHE A 74 -40.80 -29.28 -22.88
N ALA A 75 -41.03 -30.55 -22.54
CA ALA A 75 -41.53 -30.97 -21.24
C ALA A 75 -40.42 -31.72 -20.50
N GLY A 76 -39.44 -30.99 -19.98
CA GLY A 76 -38.25 -31.58 -19.35
C GLY A 76 -37.42 -32.37 -20.35
N ASP A 77 -37.42 -33.70 -20.21
CA ASP A 77 -36.75 -34.67 -21.08
C ASP A 77 -37.61 -35.18 -22.25
N ALA A 78 -38.72 -34.50 -22.56
CA ALA A 78 -39.61 -34.82 -23.66
C ALA A 78 -39.88 -33.65 -24.62
N LEU A 79 -40.26 -33.97 -25.86
CA LEU A 79 -40.73 -33.03 -26.89
C LEU A 79 -42.20 -33.27 -27.21
N PHE A 80 -43.01 -32.20 -27.22
CA PHE A 80 -44.36 -32.25 -27.76
C PHE A 80 -44.39 -31.62 -29.15
N VAL A 81 -44.78 -32.39 -30.16
CA VAL A 81 -44.65 -32.01 -31.58
C VAL A 81 -45.94 -32.27 -32.35
N ALA A 82 -46.10 -31.55 -33.45
CA ALA A 82 -47.19 -31.71 -34.42
C ALA A 82 -46.60 -31.97 -35.81
N VAL A 83 -46.94 -33.09 -36.46
CA VAL A 83 -46.35 -33.49 -37.75
C VAL A 83 -47.46 -33.78 -38.75
N ASP A 84 -47.25 -33.57 -40.05
CA ASP A 84 -48.20 -34.03 -41.06
C ASP A 84 -48.46 -35.54 -40.92
N LYS A 85 -49.74 -35.95 -40.92
CA LYS A 85 -50.14 -37.35 -40.69
C LYS A 85 -49.38 -38.34 -41.59
N GLU A 86 -49.11 -37.96 -42.84
CA GLU A 86 -48.37 -38.75 -43.83
C GLU A 86 -46.88 -38.92 -43.51
N LYS A 87 -46.30 -38.02 -42.70
CA LYS A 87 -44.86 -37.98 -42.37
C LYS A 87 -44.53 -38.45 -40.95
N VAL A 88 -45.53 -38.86 -40.16
CA VAL A 88 -45.37 -39.42 -38.81
C VAL A 88 -44.38 -40.59 -38.79
N SER A 89 -44.48 -41.50 -39.77
CA SER A 89 -43.61 -42.67 -39.88
C SER A 89 -42.14 -42.28 -40.08
N ALA A 90 -41.87 -41.20 -40.82
CA ALA A 90 -40.51 -40.71 -41.05
C ALA A 90 -39.88 -40.15 -39.77
N VAL A 91 -40.63 -39.32 -39.02
CA VAL A 91 -40.16 -38.74 -37.74
C VAL A 91 -39.94 -39.83 -36.69
N LYS A 92 -40.82 -40.84 -36.62
CA LYS A 92 -40.66 -42.00 -35.72
C LYS A 92 -39.38 -42.79 -36.02
N LYS A 93 -39.18 -43.17 -37.29
CA LYS A 93 -37.96 -43.88 -37.73
C LYS A 93 -36.69 -43.08 -37.45
N MET A 94 -36.73 -41.76 -37.66
CA MET A 94 -35.60 -40.89 -37.36
C MET A 94 -35.31 -40.84 -35.86
N SER A 95 -36.34 -40.66 -35.03
CA SER A 95 -36.20 -40.64 -33.57
C SER A 95 -35.59 -41.94 -33.03
N ASP A 96 -36.09 -43.09 -33.50
CA ASP A 96 -35.57 -44.41 -33.15
C ASP A 96 -34.12 -44.61 -33.61
N ARG A 97 -33.73 -44.01 -34.73
CA ARG A 97 -32.37 -44.07 -35.25
C ARG A 97 -31.41 -43.22 -34.40
N ILE A 98 -31.77 -41.96 -34.14
CA ILE A 98 -30.92 -41.01 -33.39
C ILE A 98 -30.64 -41.52 -31.98
N ILE A 99 -31.65 -42.06 -31.29
CA ILE A 99 -31.45 -42.60 -29.93
C ILE A 99 -30.57 -43.85 -29.89
N LYS A 100 -30.51 -44.62 -30.99
CA LYS A 100 -29.64 -45.81 -31.14
C LYS A 100 -28.21 -45.45 -31.57
N GLU A 101 -28.04 -44.41 -32.37
CA GLU A 101 -26.73 -44.00 -32.92
C GLU A 101 -25.90 -43.15 -31.93
N GLN A 102 -26.51 -42.53 -30.92
CA GLN A 102 -25.76 -41.83 -29.86
C GLN A 102 -24.92 -42.80 -29.02
N THR A 103 -23.71 -42.38 -28.65
CA THR A 103 -22.69 -43.24 -28.00
C THR A 103 -22.59 -43.01 -26.49
N ILE A 104 -23.46 -42.19 -25.89
CA ILE A 104 -23.29 -41.66 -24.54
C ILE A 104 -23.87 -42.62 -23.50
N ASP A 105 -25.07 -43.14 -23.70
CA ASP A 105 -25.65 -44.21 -22.86
C ASP A 105 -26.58 -45.11 -23.66
N ARG A 106 -26.22 -46.39 -23.80
CA ARG A 106 -26.96 -47.38 -24.61
C ARG A 106 -28.31 -47.78 -24.01
N ASN A 107 -28.62 -47.37 -22.78
CA ASN A 107 -29.89 -47.69 -22.11
C ASN A 107 -31.00 -46.68 -22.40
N LEU A 108 -30.70 -45.57 -23.08
CA LEU A 108 -31.71 -44.58 -23.45
C LEU A 108 -32.63 -45.13 -24.56
N SER A 109 -33.92 -44.81 -24.45
CA SER A 109 -34.93 -45.13 -25.46
C SER A 109 -35.93 -43.98 -25.58
N ILE A 110 -36.58 -43.84 -26.74
CA ILE A 110 -37.64 -42.84 -26.93
C ILE A 110 -38.99 -43.56 -26.89
N LYS A 111 -39.89 -43.08 -26.01
CA LYS A 111 -41.30 -43.45 -26.02
C LYS A 111 -42.08 -42.39 -26.77
N ILE A 112 -42.92 -42.84 -27.69
CA ILE A 112 -43.75 -41.95 -28.50
C ILE A 112 -45.22 -42.23 -28.20
N GLU A 113 -45.90 -41.26 -27.62
CA GLU A 113 -47.34 -41.27 -27.40
C GLU A 113 -48.03 -40.40 -28.47
N MET A 114 -49.17 -40.87 -28.98
CA MET A 114 -49.90 -40.23 -30.07
C MET A 114 -51.23 -39.70 -29.56
N PHE A 115 -51.63 -38.50 -30.01
CA PHE A 115 -52.88 -37.88 -29.62
C PHE A 115 -53.78 -37.62 -30.82
N ASP A 116 -54.99 -38.16 -30.80
CA ASP A 116 -55.96 -38.05 -31.90
C ASP A 116 -56.68 -36.70 -31.99
N LYS A 117 -56.67 -35.94 -30.88
CA LYS A 117 -57.31 -34.63 -30.81
C LYS A 117 -56.32 -33.54 -31.24
N PRO A 118 -56.73 -32.57 -32.08
CA PRO A 118 -55.87 -31.45 -32.42
C PRO A 118 -55.66 -30.55 -31.20
N PHE A 119 -54.40 -30.23 -30.91
CA PHE A 119 -54.03 -29.20 -29.95
C PHE A 119 -53.78 -27.88 -30.69
N VAL A 120 -54.09 -26.77 -30.04
CA VAL A 120 -53.79 -25.44 -30.55
C VAL A 120 -53.02 -24.71 -29.46
N PRO A 121 -51.75 -24.33 -29.67
CA PRO A 121 -51.01 -23.57 -28.69
C PRO A 121 -51.55 -22.14 -28.61
N VAL A 122 -51.74 -21.68 -27.38
CA VAL A 122 -52.31 -20.36 -27.07
C VAL A 122 -51.28 -19.58 -26.23
N VAL A 123 -50.92 -18.37 -26.68
CA VAL A 123 -50.17 -17.41 -25.87
C VAL A 123 -51.16 -16.61 -25.04
N ILE A 124 -50.88 -16.44 -23.75
CA ILE A 124 -51.56 -15.50 -22.88
C ILE A 124 -50.59 -14.34 -22.60
N ASN A 125 -50.92 -13.14 -23.05
CA ASN A 125 -50.18 -11.94 -22.70
C ASN A 125 -50.70 -11.41 -21.37
N SER A 126 -49.86 -11.45 -20.33
CA SER A 126 -50.22 -11.07 -18.97
C SER A 126 -50.49 -9.57 -18.80
N GLU A 127 -49.85 -8.70 -19.60
CA GLU A 127 -49.97 -7.23 -19.52
C GLU A 127 -51.25 -6.71 -20.18
N SER A 128 -51.54 -7.20 -21.39
CA SER A 128 -52.72 -6.79 -22.15
C SER A 128 -53.93 -7.66 -21.89
N SER A 129 -53.76 -8.76 -21.14
CA SER A 129 -54.84 -9.69 -20.89
C SER A 129 -55.43 -10.19 -22.23
N SER A 130 -54.59 -10.42 -23.24
CA SER A 130 -55.03 -10.94 -24.54
C SER A 130 -54.53 -12.37 -24.69
N CYS A 131 -55.34 -13.24 -25.29
CA CYS A 131 -54.86 -14.57 -25.69
C CYS A 131 -54.78 -14.59 -27.22
N PHE A 132 -53.86 -15.32 -27.82
CA PHE A 132 -53.84 -15.52 -29.27
C PHE A 132 -53.27 -16.91 -29.59
N CYS A 133 -53.81 -17.56 -30.62
CA CYS A 133 -53.23 -18.80 -31.12
C CYS A 133 -52.08 -18.49 -32.08
N TYR A 134 -51.05 -19.33 -32.08
CA TYR A 134 -49.90 -19.18 -32.96
C TYR A 134 -49.42 -20.52 -33.50
N ALA A 135 -48.70 -20.48 -34.63
CA ALA A 135 -47.84 -21.57 -35.05
C ALA A 135 -46.40 -21.05 -34.98
N PRO A 136 -45.54 -21.56 -34.08
CA PRO A 136 -44.16 -21.08 -33.91
C PRO A 136 -43.44 -20.79 -35.24
N ASN A 137 -43.65 -21.65 -36.24
CA ASN A 137 -42.95 -21.60 -37.53
C ASN A 137 -43.50 -20.55 -38.51
N LYS A 138 -44.64 -19.94 -38.18
CA LYS A 138 -45.34 -18.94 -39.00
C LYS A 138 -45.37 -17.55 -38.35
N LEU A 139 -44.79 -17.39 -37.16
CA LEU A 139 -44.67 -16.07 -36.53
C LEU A 139 -43.69 -15.18 -37.30
N LYS A 140 -44.19 -14.06 -37.80
CA LYS A 140 -43.35 -12.98 -38.32
C LYS A 140 -42.79 -12.17 -37.16
N LYS A 141 -41.48 -11.87 -37.18
CA LYS A 141 -40.78 -11.07 -36.15
C LYS A 141 -41.46 -9.73 -35.85
N GLU A 142 -42.15 -9.14 -36.82
CA GLU A 142 -42.84 -7.85 -36.74
C GLU A 142 -44.09 -7.86 -35.84
N ILE A 143 -44.63 -9.04 -35.51
CA ILE A 143 -45.88 -9.18 -34.73
C ILE A 143 -45.60 -9.15 -33.21
N ILE A 144 -44.38 -9.47 -32.78
CA ILE A 144 -43.96 -9.46 -31.37
C ILE A 144 -43.43 -8.06 -31.03
N LYS A 145 -44.28 -7.14 -30.56
CA LYS A 145 -43.87 -5.77 -30.17
C LYS A 145 -42.91 -5.73 -28.98
N ASN A 146 -43.02 -6.68 -28.05
CA ASN A 146 -42.17 -6.83 -26.87
C ASN A 146 -41.67 -8.27 -26.79
N ASP A 147 -40.36 -8.45 -26.73
CA ASP A 147 -39.73 -9.75 -26.57
C ASP A 147 -40.12 -10.38 -25.21
N PRO A 148 -40.74 -11.57 -25.16
CA PRO A 148 -41.25 -12.15 -23.91
C PRO A 148 -40.15 -12.76 -23.03
N PHE A 149 -38.92 -12.91 -23.53
CA PHE A 149 -37.83 -13.50 -22.75
C PHE A 149 -36.96 -12.42 -22.08
N PRO A 150 -36.55 -12.63 -20.81
CA PRO A 150 -35.51 -11.83 -20.18
C PRO A 150 -34.22 -11.83 -21.03
N GLN A 151 -33.53 -10.69 -21.09
CA GLN A 151 -32.30 -10.52 -21.90
C GLN A 151 -31.22 -11.52 -21.50
N GLU A 152 -31.20 -11.92 -20.24
CA GLU A 152 -30.30 -12.91 -19.64
C GLU A 152 -30.39 -14.26 -20.36
N ILE A 153 -31.60 -14.66 -20.78
CA ILE A 153 -31.81 -15.92 -21.52
C ILE A 153 -31.17 -15.85 -22.90
N TYR A 154 -31.31 -14.72 -23.60
CA TYR A 154 -30.66 -14.51 -24.89
C TYR A 154 -29.14 -14.47 -24.78
N ASP A 155 -28.64 -13.90 -23.69
CA ASP A 155 -27.21 -13.84 -23.44
C ASP A 155 -26.65 -15.25 -23.17
N ILE A 156 -27.36 -16.09 -22.40
CA ILE A 156 -27.01 -17.50 -22.20
C ILE A 156 -27.03 -18.25 -23.55
N TYR A 157 -28.07 -18.08 -24.36
CA TYR A 157 -28.17 -18.72 -25.68
C TYR A 157 -27.02 -18.36 -26.63
N LYS A 158 -26.58 -17.09 -26.61
CA LYS A 158 -25.47 -16.59 -27.44
C LYS A 158 -24.08 -16.91 -26.88
N SER A 159 -24.00 -17.34 -25.63
CA SER A 159 -22.73 -17.65 -24.99
C SER A 159 -22.19 -19.03 -25.40
N SER A 160 -20.90 -19.26 -25.16
CA SER A 160 -20.29 -20.59 -25.28
C SER A 160 -20.72 -21.57 -24.19
N PHE A 161 -21.41 -21.09 -23.14
CA PHE A 161 -21.83 -21.87 -21.98
C PHE A 161 -23.36 -21.84 -21.85
N ARG A 162 -24.04 -22.83 -22.42
CA ARG A 162 -25.50 -22.81 -22.62
C ARG A 162 -26.33 -23.27 -21.41
N GLY A 163 -25.70 -23.72 -20.33
CA GLY A 163 -26.41 -24.14 -19.12
C GLY A 163 -25.47 -24.39 -17.94
N GLU A 164 -26.01 -24.30 -16.72
CA GLU A 164 -25.25 -24.42 -15.47
C GLU A 164 -25.89 -25.45 -14.52
N LEU A 165 -25.10 -25.96 -13.56
CA LEU A 165 -25.61 -26.73 -12.43
C LEU A 165 -25.74 -25.84 -11.21
N ARG A 166 -26.98 -25.43 -10.87
CA ARG A 166 -27.25 -24.51 -9.76
C ARG A 166 -28.30 -25.07 -8.81
N ALA A 167 -28.17 -24.78 -7.52
CA ALA A 167 -29.24 -24.99 -6.55
C ALA A 167 -30.25 -23.84 -6.67
N VAL A 168 -31.46 -24.15 -7.13
CA VAL A 168 -32.50 -23.15 -7.39
C VAL A 168 -33.82 -23.58 -6.73
N PRO A 169 -34.54 -22.66 -6.06
CA PRO A 169 -35.92 -22.90 -5.68
C PRO A 169 -36.77 -23.19 -6.91
N ILE A 170 -37.36 -24.38 -6.98
CA ILE A 170 -38.31 -24.75 -8.03
C ILE A 170 -39.66 -24.99 -7.39
N PHE A 171 -40.68 -24.27 -7.86
CA PHE A 171 -42.05 -24.40 -7.39
C PHE A 171 -43.01 -24.62 -8.55
N PHE A 172 -44.00 -25.48 -8.30
CA PHE A 172 -45.17 -25.62 -9.14
C PHE A 172 -46.39 -25.06 -8.44
N ILE A 173 -47.22 -24.36 -9.22
CA ILE A 173 -48.59 -24.00 -8.85
C ILE A 173 -49.53 -24.83 -9.72
N ARG A 174 -50.47 -25.51 -9.08
CA ARG A 174 -51.53 -26.27 -9.75
C ARG A 174 -52.89 -25.62 -9.54
N ILE A 175 -53.66 -25.46 -10.61
CA ILE A 175 -55.07 -25.02 -10.59
C ILE A 175 -55.91 -26.06 -11.32
N ASP A 176 -57.07 -26.41 -10.79
CA ASP A 176 -57.95 -27.44 -11.35
C ASP A 176 -58.42 -27.13 -12.79
N GLU A 177 -58.60 -28.16 -13.62
CA GLU A 177 -59.00 -28.04 -15.03
C GLU A 177 -60.38 -27.39 -15.24
N LYS A 178 -61.27 -27.43 -14.23
CA LYS A 178 -62.60 -26.80 -14.32
C LYS A 178 -62.55 -25.27 -14.45
N TYR A 179 -61.42 -24.65 -14.16
CA TYR A 179 -61.25 -23.20 -14.26
C TYR A 179 -60.78 -22.83 -15.68
N SER A 180 -61.63 -22.11 -16.42
CA SER A 180 -61.27 -21.61 -17.75
C SER A 180 -60.22 -20.49 -17.67
N VAL A 181 -59.55 -20.22 -18.80
CA VAL A 181 -58.57 -19.12 -18.93
C VAL A 181 -59.17 -17.81 -18.43
N GLU A 182 -60.41 -17.49 -18.81
CA GLU A 182 -61.09 -16.24 -18.46
C GLU A 182 -61.23 -16.06 -16.94
N LYS A 183 -61.43 -17.16 -16.21
CA LYS A 183 -61.57 -17.13 -14.74
C LYS A 183 -60.25 -16.92 -14.01
N ILE A 184 -59.14 -17.44 -14.54
CA ILE A 184 -57.82 -17.35 -13.88
C ILE A 184 -56.96 -16.21 -14.42
N LYS A 185 -57.39 -15.54 -15.49
CA LYS A 185 -56.63 -14.51 -16.19
C LYS A 185 -56.16 -13.37 -15.28
N SER A 186 -57.03 -12.84 -14.42
CA SER A 186 -56.66 -11.80 -13.46
C SER A 186 -55.64 -12.30 -12.43
N LEU A 187 -55.71 -13.58 -12.05
CA LEU A 187 -54.77 -14.21 -11.12
C LEU A 187 -53.40 -14.43 -11.78
N LEU A 188 -53.37 -14.77 -13.07
CA LEU A 188 -52.13 -14.89 -13.86
C LEU A 188 -51.46 -13.53 -14.11
N SER A 189 -52.23 -12.46 -14.33
CA SER A 189 -51.68 -11.11 -14.44
C SER A 189 -50.98 -10.67 -13.15
N GLU A 190 -51.58 -10.93 -11.99
CA GLU A 190 -50.96 -10.62 -10.68
C GLU A 190 -49.68 -11.44 -10.47
N LEU A 191 -49.72 -12.75 -10.76
CA LEU A 191 -48.52 -13.60 -10.67
C LEU A 191 -47.39 -13.06 -11.54
N SER A 192 -47.70 -12.58 -12.74
CA SER A 192 -46.73 -11.99 -13.65
C SER A 192 -46.16 -10.68 -13.13
N GLU A 193 -46.95 -9.86 -12.44
CA GLU A 193 -46.51 -8.59 -11.86
C GLU A 193 -45.60 -8.82 -10.64
N GLU A 194 -46.02 -9.70 -9.72
CA GLU A 194 -45.23 -10.07 -8.55
C GLU A 194 -43.94 -10.82 -8.93
N ALA A 195 -43.97 -11.63 -9.99
CA ALA A 195 -42.76 -12.28 -10.51
C ALA A 195 -41.73 -11.26 -11.02
N LYS A 196 -42.18 -10.20 -11.70
CA LYS A 196 -41.33 -9.11 -12.19
C LYS A 196 -40.70 -8.33 -11.04
N THR A 197 -41.47 -7.98 -10.00
CA THR A 197 -40.96 -7.25 -8.82
C THR A 197 -40.04 -8.13 -7.96
N GLY A 198 -40.37 -9.42 -7.81
CA GLY A 198 -39.67 -10.38 -6.96
C GLY A 198 -38.42 -11.03 -7.57
N SER A 199 -38.05 -10.72 -8.82
CA SER A 199 -36.98 -11.43 -9.55
C SER A 199 -37.19 -12.95 -9.61
N VAL A 200 -38.45 -13.37 -9.74
CA VAL A 200 -38.85 -14.78 -9.90
C VAL A 200 -39.18 -15.01 -11.37
N TYR A 201 -38.64 -16.07 -11.96
CA TYR A 201 -38.86 -16.41 -13.35
C TYR A 201 -40.03 -17.39 -13.49
N ILE A 202 -41.03 -16.98 -14.27
CA ILE A 202 -42.10 -17.88 -14.72
C ILE A 202 -41.59 -18.62 -15.96
N ASN A 203 -41.29 -19.90 -15.81
CA ASN A 203 -40.73 -20.70 -16.90
C ASN A 203 -41.80 -21.09 -17.93
N LYS A 204 -42.92 -21.65 -17.48
CA LYS A 204 -44.04 -22.04 -18.35
C LYS A 204 -45.37 -22.10 -17.60
N ILE A 205 -46.44 -21.86 -18.35
CA ILE A 205 -47.84 -22.03 -17.95
C ILE A 205 -48.47 -23.01 -18.93
N GLU A 206 -48.80 -24.20 -18.46
CA GLU A 206 -49.29 -25.30 -19.31
C GLU A 206 -50.68 -25.76 -18.83
N TYR A 207 -51.55 -26.10 -19.78
CA TYR A 207 -52.84 -26.74 -19.51
C TYR A 207 -52.75 -28.22 -19.87
N LEU A 208 -52.69 -29.07 -18.85
CA LEU A 208 -52.52 -30.52 -18.98
C LEU A 208 -53.74 -31.25 -18.41
N ASP A 209 -53.79 -32.58 -18.55
CA ASP A 209 -54.89 -33.44 -18.03
C ASP A 209 -55.10 -33.36 -16.50
N LYS A 210 -54.20 -32.67 -15.79
CA LYS A 210 -54.25 -32.46 -14.34
C LYS A 210 -54.66 -31.04 -13.94
N GLY A 211 -55.04 -30.21 -14.92
CA GLY A 211 -55.31 -28.79 -14.78
C GLY A 211 -54.15 -27.90 -15.23
N TRP A 212 -54.20 -26.64 -14.82
CA TRP A 212 -53.15 -25.65 -15.05
C TRP A 212 -51.94 -25.98 -14.19
N MET A 213 -50.77 -26.04 -14.82
CA MET A 213 -49.47 -26.22 -14.17
C MET A 213 -48.59 -25.01 -14.49
N ILE A 214 -48.10 -24.33 -13.46
CA ILE A 214 -47.23 -23.15 -13.59
C ILE A 214 -45.90 -23.47 -12.93
N LEU A 215 -44.82 -23.39 -13.70
CA LEU A 215 -43.46 -23.63 -13.22
C LEU A 215 -42.76 -22.30 -12.92
N LEU A 216 -42.31 -22.15 -11.68
CA LEU A 216 -41.62 -20.99 -11.16
C LEU A 216 -40.20 -21.36 -10.69
N SER A 217 -39.26 -20.46 -10.92
CA SER A 217 -37.91 -20.56 -10.38
C SER A 217 -37.41 -19.22 -9.88
N ALA A 218 -36.58 -19.22 -8.84
CA ALA A 218 -35.90 -18.00 -8.36
C ALA A 218 -34.38 -18.20 -8.39
N GLY A 219 -33.62 -17.15 -8.68
CA GLY A 219 -32.15 -17.22 -8.70
C GLY A 219 -31.53 -17.82 -9.97
N SER A 220 -32.33 -18.21 -10.97
CA SER A 220 -31.91 -18.47 -12.35
C SER A 220 -33.13 -18.31 -13.29
N PRO A 221 -33.00 -17.72 -14.50
CA PRO A 221 -31.79 -17.14 -15.09
C PRO A 221 -31.40 -15.79 -14.46
N VAL A 222 -32.31 -15.13 -13.74
CA VAL A 222 -32.08 -13.87 -13.03
C VAL A 222 -31.58 -14.16 -11.62
N TYR A 223 -30.43 -13.61 -11.25
CA TYR A 223 -29.84 -13.83 -9.93
C TYR A 223 -30.63 -13.12 -8.82
N SER A 224 -30.75 -13.75 -7.64
CA SER A 224 -31.39 -13.17 -6.46
C SER A 224 -30.69 -13.61 -5.16
N THR A 225 -30.36 -12.64 -4.29
CA THR A 225 -29.60 -12.85 -3.04
C THR A 225 -30.32 -13.67 -1.99
N ASP A 226 -31.65 -13.60 -1.99
CA ASP A 226 -32.53 -14.30 -1.06
C ASP A 226 -33.58 -15.07 -1.86
N ALA A 227 -33.17 -15.74 -2.95
CA ALA A 227 -34.06 -16.43 -3.89
C ALA A 227 -35.14 -17.30 -3.21
N PRO A 228 -34.85 -18.10 -2.16
CA PRO A 228 -35.88 -18.85 -1.44
C PRO A 228 -36.89 -17.96 -0.71
N VAL A 229 -36.44 -16.84 -0.12
CA VAL A 229 -37.31 -15.88 0.59
C VAL A 229 -38.20 -15.16 -0.41
N LYS A 230 -37.64 -14.64 -1.51
CA LYS A 230 -38.42 -13.98 -2.56
C LYS A 230 -39.44 -14.90 -3.22
N MET A 231 -39.07 -16.16 -3.44
CA MET A 231 -40.00 -17.19 -3.91
C MET A 231 -41.18 -17.34 -2.94
N TYR A 232 -40.91 -17.46 -1.64
CA TYR A 232 -41.96 -17.55 -0.63
C TYR A 232 -42.82 -16.29 -0.54
N GLU A 233 -42.22 -15.10 -0.59
CA GLU A 233 -42.95 -13.81 -0.60
C GLU A 233 -43.98 -13.77 -1.72
N LEU A 234 -43.54 -14.02 -2.96
CA LEU A 234 -44.42 -14.08 -4.13
C LEU A 234 -45.53 -15.12 -3.96
N LEU A 235 -45.18 -16.35 -3.57
CA LEU A 235 -46.14 -17.43 -3.42
C LEU A 235 -47.16 -17.12 -2.32
N SER A 236 -46.74 -16.48 -1.24
CA SER A 236 -47.63 -16.11 -0.13
C SER A 236 -48.63 -15.03 -0.53
N VAL A 237 -48.22 -14.05 -1.33
CA VAL A 237 -49.09 -12.99 -1.88
C VAL A 237 -50.06 -13.59 -2.90
N PHE A 238 -49.54 -14.35 -3.86
CA PHE A 238 -50.34 -15.03 -4.88
C PHE A 238 -51.40 -15.95 -4.25
N SER A 239 -51.00 -16.73 -3.24
CA SER A 239 -51.88 -17.67 -2.57
C SER A 239 -53.06 -16.97 -1.88
N LYS A 240 -52.81 -15.88 -1.14
CA LYS A 240 -53.86 -15.06 -0.50
C LYS A 240 -54.82 -14.45 -1.51
N LYS A 241 -54.32 -14.03 -2.67
CA LYS A 241 -55.16 -13.51 -3.76
C LYS A 241 -56.07 -14.60 -4.32
N ALA A 242 -55.52 -15.79 -4.58
CA ALA A 242 -56.28 -16.93 -5.05
C ALA A 242 -57.37 -17.37 -4.06
N GLU A 243 -57.07 -17.30 -2.76
CA GLU A 243 -58.04 -17.55 -1.67
C GLU A 243 -59.19 -16.54 -1.71
N THR A 244 -58.86 -15.25 -1.83
CA THR A 244 -59.86 -14.17 -1.97
C THR A 244 -60.76 -14.36 -3.19
N MET A 245 -60.22 -14.87 -4.29
CA MET A 245 -60.95 -15.16 -5.53
C MET A 245 -61.68 -16.52 -5.52
N LYS A 246 -61.55 -17.31 -4.44
CA LYS A 246 -62.12 -18.67 -4.33
C LYS A 246 -61.66 -19.61 -5.46
N ILE A 247 -60.41 -19.46 -5.87
CA ILE A 247 -59.75 -20.34 -6.86
C ILE A 247 -58.71 -21.16 -6.11
N PRO A 248 -58.97 -22.45 -5.79
CA PRO A 248 -58.03 -23.30 -5.08
C PRO A 248 -56.74 -23.47 -5.87
N VAL A 249 -55.63 -23.03 -5.28
CA VAL A 249 -54.28 -23.20 -5.84
C VAL A 249 -53.48 -24.12 -4.92
N GLN A 250 -52.82 -25.12 -5.50
CA GLN A 250 -51.97 -26.04 -4.76
C GLN A 250 -50.50 -25.75 -5.09
N ILE A 251 -49.67 -25.49 -4.07
CA ILE A 251 -48.32 -24.98 -4.25
C ILE A 251 -47.32 -25.97 -3.63
N GLY A 252 -46.32 -26.37 -4.41
CA GLY A 252 -45.30 -27.31 -3.97
C GLY A 252 -43.94 -27.04 -4.59
N GLY A 253 -42.87 -27.16 -3.79
CA GLY A 253 -41.52 -26.87 -4.27
C GLY A 253 -40.39 -27.66 -3.61
N THR A 254 -39.19 -27.43 -4.14
CA THR A 254 -37.92 -28.03 -3.69
C THR A 254 -36.78 -27.02 -3.81
N LEU A 255 -35.65 -27.27 -3.13
CA LEU A 255 -34.41 -26.51 -3.32
C LEU A 255 -33.21 -27.45 -3.41
N GLN A 256 -32.87 -27.83 -4.63
CA GLN A 256 -31.74 -28.71 -4.87
C GLN A 256 -31.00 -28.31 -6.13
N ARG A 257 -29.77 -28.82 -6.25
CA ARG A 257 -28.94 -28.65 -7.44
C ARG A 257 -29.60 -29.35 -8.63
N GLY A 258 -29.77 -28.62 -9.73
CA GLY A 258 -30.30 -29.13 -10.98
C GLY A 258 -29.64 -28.44 -12.16
N TYR A 259 -29.87 -28.96 -13.37
CA TYR A 259 -29.44 -28.29 -14.59
C TYR A 259 -30.42 -27.18 -14.94
N CYS A 260 -29.92 -25.98 -15.21
CA CYS A 260 -30.69 -24.88 -15.78
C CYS A 260 -29.97 -24.30 -16.99
N GLY A 261 -30.63 -24.32 -18.14
CA GLY A 261 -29.97 -23.96 -19.40
C GLY A 261 -30.85 -24.08 -20.62
N ILE A 262 -30.25 -23.76 -21.77
CA ILE A 262 -30.88 -23.82 -23.08
C ILE A 262 -30.82 -25.25 -23.63
N ILE A 263 -31.96 -25.72 -24.12
CA ILE A 263 -32.10 -26.96 -24.87
C ILE A 263 -32.70 -26.68 -26.25
N GLY A 264 -32.32 -27.48 -27.26
CA GLY A 264 -32.71 -27.33 -28.66
C GLY A 264 -31.68 -26.59 -29.53
N ASN A 265 -32.11 -26.21 -30.72
CA ASN A 265 -31.26 -25.62 -31.77
C ASN A 265 -31.78 -24.25 -32.24
N GLU A 266 -31.15 -23.72 -33.29
CA GLU A 266 -31.47 -22.40 -33.87
C GLU A 266 -32.89 -22.28 -34.45
N LYS A 267 -33.53 -23.41 -34.82
CA LYS A 267 -34.92 -23.42 -35.28
C LYS A 267 -35.89 -23.37 -34.11
N ARG A 268 -35.57 -24.06 -33.01
CA ARG A 268 -36.38 -24.10 -31.80
C ARG A 268 -35.53 -24.42 -30.57
N TRP A 269 -35.65 -23.57 -29.55
CA TRP A 269 -35.00 -23.76 -28.26
C TRP A 269 -35.90 -23.28 -27.10
N GLU A 270 -35.64 -23.78 -25.88
CA GLU A 270 -36.22 -23.30 -24.62
C GLU A 270 -35.15 -23.21 -23.52
N PHE A 271 -35.34 -22.28 -22.58
CA PHE A 271 -34.64 -22.30 -21.30
C PHE A 271 -35.45 -23.15 -20.32
N THR A 272 -34.85 -24.17 -19.71
CA THR A 272 -35.57 -25.09 -18.82
C THR A 272 -34.73 -25.57 -17.65
N PHE A 273 -35.40 -26.27 -16.74
CA PHE A 273 -34.83 -26.90 -15.56
C PHE A 273 -34.97 -28.42 -15.67
N LEU A 274 -33.88 -29.16 -15.48
CA LEU A 274 -33.86 -30.62 -15.58
C LEU A 274 -33.37 -31.25 -14.26
N GLY A 275 -34.00 -32.37 -13.88
CA GLY A 275 -33.62 -33.19 -12.74
C GLY A 275 -34.83 -33.75 -11.97
N SER A 276 -34.60 -34.78 -11.17
CA SER A 276 -35.65 -35.41 -10.33
C SER A 276 -36.37 -34.43 -9.39
N ASN A 277 -35.70 -33.33 -9.03
CA ASN A 277 -36.21 -32.30 -8.13
C ASN A 277 -37.37 -31.49 -8.73
N VAL A 278 -37.32 -31.22 -10.04
CA VAL A 278 -38.43 -30.57 -10.77
C VAL A 278 -39.67 -31.46 -10.73
N ASN A 279 -39.47 -32.76 -10.97
CA ASN A 279 -40.54 -33.77 -10.91
C ASN A 279 -41.13 -33.91 -9.50
N LEU A 280 -40.30 -33.84 -8.47
CA LEU A 280 -40.75 -33.86 -7.08
C LEU A 280 -41.58 -32.62 -6.73
N ALA A 281 -41.15 -31.42 -7.12
CA ALA A 281 -41.91 -30.18 -6.90
C ALA A 281 -43.34 -30.26 -7.49
N ALA A 282 -43.47 -30.74 -8.74
CA ALA A 282 -44.77 -30.95 -9.38
C ALA A 282 -45.67 -31.94 -8.61
N ARG A 283 -45.06 -33.01 -8.08
CA ARG A 283 -45.78 -34.03 -7.29
C ARG A 283 -46.20 -33.51 -5.91
N ILE A 284 -45.38 -32.67 -5.28
CA ILE A 284 -45.73 -31.98 -4.02
C ILE A 284 -46.94 -31.07 -4.28
N ALA A 285 -46.90 -30.26 -5.33
CA ALA A 285 -48.00 -29.36 -5.69
C ALA A 285 -49.31 -30.14 -5.93
N ALA A 286 -49.26 -31.29 -6.61
CA ALA A 286 -50.46 -32.10 -6.87
C ALA A 286 -51.16 -32.63 -5.58
N LYS A 287 -50.40 -32.83 -4.49
CA LYS A 287 -50.90 -33.33 -3.19
C LYS A 287 -50.97 -32.25 -2.10
N ALA A 288 -50.65 -31.00 -2.44
CA ALA A 288 -50.66 -29.89 -1.49
C ALA A 288 -52.11 -29.49 -1.13
N GLU A 289 -52.32 -29.11 0.13
CA GLU A 289 -53.57 -28.46 0.52
C GLU A 289 -53.70 -27.11 -0.20
N PRO A 290 -54.91 -26.71 -0.61
CA PRO A 290 -55.13 -25.41 -1.22
C PRO A 290 -54.61 -24.26 -0.34
N TYR A 291 -54.05 -23.24 -0.99
CA TYR A 291 -53.59 -21.99 -0.40
C TYR A 291 -52.35 -22.07 0.51
N LYS A 292 -51.80 -23.26 0.73
CA LYS A 292 -50.57 -23.45 1.52
C LYS A 292 -49.36 -23.67 0.63
N VAL A 293 -48.20 -23.20 1.11
CA VAL A 293 -46.92 -23.37 0.43
C VAL A 293 -46.17 -24.54 1.07
N TYR A 294 -46.09 -25.65 0.36
CA TYR A 294 -45.36 -26.83 0.80
C TYR A 294 -44.01 -26.95 0.10
N ALA A 295 -43.00 -27.43 0.83
CA ALA A 295 -41.71 -27.76 0.26
C ALA A 295 -41.09 -29.01 0.92
N ASP A 296 -40.12 -29.62 0.26
CA ASP A 296 -39.39 -30.76 0.81
C ASP A 296 -38.35 -30.34 1.86
N SER A 297 -37.74 -31.33 2.51
CA SER A 297 -36.68 -31.12 3.52
C SER A 297 -35.48 -30.30 3.02
N SER A 298 -35.17 -30.34 1.72
CA SER A 298 -34.05 -29.58 1.14
C SER A 298 -34.30 -28.08 1.21
N PHE A 299 -35.51 -27.64 0.84
CA PHE A 299 -35.90 -26.24 0.96
C PHE A 299 -35.96 -25.81 2.43
N ALA A 300 -36.64 -26.58 3.29
CA ALA A 300 -36.81 -26.24 4.71
C ALA A 300 -35.48 -26.10 5.46
N SER A 301 -34.50 -26.95 5.15
CA SER A 301 -33.18 -26.91 5.79
C SER A 301 -32.37 -25.68 5.39
N ALA A 302 -32.40 -25.31 4.10
CA ALA A 302 -31.62 -24.19 3.58
C ALA A 302 -32.11 -22.81 4.06
N VAL A 303 -33.39 -22.72 4.42
CA VAL A 303 -34.02 -21.45 4.84
C VAL A 303 -34.21 -21.34 6.34
N LYS A 304 -33.64 -22.24 7.15
CA LYS A 304 -33.92 -22.31 8.60
C LYS A 304 -33.59 -21.03 9.37
N THR A 305 -32.65 -20.22 8.86
CA THR A 305 -32.24 -18.94 9.45
C THR A 305 -33.04 -17.74 8.92
N SER A 306 -33.83 -17.92 7.86
CA SER A 306 -34.55 -16.84 7.15
C SER A 306 -36.06 -17.04 7.06
N LEU A 307 -36.57 -18.27 7.08
CA LEU A 307 -38.00 -18.62 7.01
C LEU A 307 -38.41 -19.59 8.11
N LYS A 308 -39.67 -19.52 8.53
CA LYS A 308 -40.31 -20.42 9.49
C LYS A 308 -40.95 -21.60 8.74
N ALA A 309 -40.49 -22.81 9.02
CA ALA A 309 -41.00 -24.06 8.43
C ALA A 309 -41.56 -24.99 9.52
N VAL A 310 -42.69 -25.64 9.25
CA VAL A 310 -43.35 -26.59 10.17
C VAL A 310 -43.53 -27.93 9.42
N SER A 311 -43.16 -29.05 10.06
CA SER A 311 -43.33 -30.37 9.42
C SER A 311 -44.81 -30.69 9.25
N ALA A 312 -45.19 -31.09 8.04
CA ALA A 312 -46.53 -31.52 7.64
C ALA A 312 -46.64 -33.05 7.50
N GLY A 313 -45.65 -33.77 8.06
CA GLY A 313 -45.58 -35.22 8.03
C GLY A 313 -44.93 -35.80 6.78
N LYS A 314 -44.79 -37.13 6.77
CA LYS A 314 -44.26 -37.87 5.64
C LYS A 314 -45.37 -38.23 4.65
N LYS A 315 -45.09 -38.06 3.35
CA LYS A 315 -46.02 -38.38 2.26
C LYS A 315 -45.30 -39.24 1.21
N GLU A 316 -46.03 -40.20 0.64
CA GLU A 316 -45.51 -41.09 -0.41
C GLU A 316 -45.72 -40.50 -1.80
N TYR A 317 -44.68 -40.51 -2.65
CA TYR A 317 -44.73 -39.99 -4.02
C TYR A 317 -44.28 -41.05 -5.02
N LYS A 318 -45.11 -41.30 -6.05
CA LYS A 318 -44.86 -42.30 -7.11
C LYS A 318 -43.47 -42.10 -7.73
N GLY A 319 -42.61 -43.12 -7.69
CA GLY A 319 -41.27 -43.09 -8.28
C GLY A 319 -40.21 -42.31 -7.50
N VAL A 320 -40.49 -41.84 -6.28
CA VAL A 320 -39.52 -41.21 -5.35
C VAL A 320 -39.54 -41.86 -3.97
N GLY A 321 -40.70 -42.39 -3.53
CA GLY A 321 -40.89 -43.01 -2.22
C GLY A 321 -41.40 -42.01 -1.17
N GLU A 322 -41.20 -42.35 0.10
CA GLU A 322 -41.64 -41.54 1.23
C GLU A 322 -40.70 -40.33 1.46
N ARG A 323 -41.29 -39.13 1.61
CA ARG A 323 -40.57 -37.87 1.84
C ARG A 323 -41.25 -37.06 2.94
N GLU A 324 -40.45 -36.42 3.80
CA GLU A 324 -40.95 -35.44 4.76
C GLU A 324 -41.17 -34.10 4.07
N ILE A 325 -42.33 -33.50 4.33
CA ILE A 325 -42.78 -32.26 3.71
C ILE A 325 -43.01 -31.21 4.80
N PHE A 326 -42.70 -29.96 4.50
CA PHE A 326 -42.81 -28.83 5.40
C PHE A 326 -43.75 -27.77 4.83
N GLU A 327 -44.61 -27.21 5.67
CA GLU A 327 -45.35 -25.98 5.40
C GLU A 327 -44.45 -24.78 5.73
N ILE A 328 -44.29 -23.86 4.78
CA ILE A 328 -43.55 -22.61 5.01
C ILE A 328 -44.57 -21.54 5.47
N THR A 329 -44.30 -20.91 6.62
CA THR A 329 -45.31 -20.13 7.37
C THR A 329 -44.93 -18.66 7.61
N GLY A 330 -43.68 -18.24 7.37
CA GLY A 330 -43.27 -16.83 7.57
C GLY A 330 -41.78 -16.56 7.43
N ILE A 331 -41.35 -15.30 7.62
CA ILE A 331 -39.96 -14.81 7.51
C ILE A 331 -39.38 -14.49 8.91
N LEU A 332 -38.09 -14.76 9.13
CA LEU A 332 -37.32 -14.47 10.36
C LEU A 332 -36.51 -13.17 10.23
N LYS A 333 -36.43 -12.32 11.27
CA LYS A 333 -36.06 -10.89 11.17
C LYS A 333 -34.61 -10.44 11.53
N ASP A 334 -33.63 -11.30 11.85
CA ASP A 334 -32.27 -10.84 12.26
C ASP A 334 -31.10 -11.68 11.71
N LYS A 335 -30.11 -11.03 11.07
CA LYS A 335 -28.76 -11.61 10.79
C LYS A 335 -27.79 -11.18 11.91
N LYS A 336 -27.53 -12.05 12.90
CA LYS A 336 -26.46 -11.81 13.91
C LYS A 336 -25.07 -12.03 13.31
N ASN A 337 -24.14 -11.09 13.53
CA ASN A 337 -22.70 -11.30 13.30
C ASN A 337 -22.18 -12.34 14.31
N ILE A 338 -21.71 -13.47 13.82
CA ILE A 338 -21.22 -14.58 14.63
C ILE A 338 -19.79 -14.24 15.09
N PHE A 339 -19.58 -14.06 16.39
CA PHE A 339 -18.25 -13.87 17.01
C PHE A 339 -17.86 -15.13 17.80
N VAL A 340 -16.69 -15.70 17.49
CA VAL A 340 -16.20 -16.95 18.10
C VAL A 340 -14.72 -16.82 18.44
N GLY A 341 -14.36 -17.30 19.65
CA GLY A 341 -12.99 -17.28 20.15
C GLY A 341 -12.52 -15.91 20.65
N ARG A 342 -11.19 -15.76 20.80
CA ARG A 342 -10.48 -14.49 21.12
C ARG A 342 -10.64 -13.90 22.52
N ILE A 343 -11.04 -14.71 23.50
CA ILE A 343 -11.28 -14.25 24.88
C ILE A 343 -9.98 -13.74 25.53
N GLU A 344 -8.86 -14.42 25.30
CA GLU A 344 -7.56 -14.02 25.87
C GLU A 344 -7.05 -12.72 25.26
N GLU A 345 -7.17 -12.54 23.94
CA GLU A 345 -6.75 -11.31 23.25
C GLU A 345 -7.58 -10.10 23.71
N ILE A 346 -8.91 -10.26 23.89
CA ILE A 346 -9.77 -9.22 24.47
C ILE A 346 -9.31 -8.90 25.89
N LYS A 347 -9.18 -9.92 26.76
CA LYS A 347 -8.79 -9.72 28.15
C LYS A 347 -7.44 -9.00 28.27
N THR A 348 -6.44 -9.43 27.49
CA THR A 348 -5.10 -8.83 27.47
C THR A 348 -5.16 -7.37 27.02
N SER A 349 -5.96 -7.06 25.99
CA SER A 349 -6.15 -5.67 25.52
C SER A 349 -6.78 -4.81 26.61
N LEU A 350 -7.86 -5.29 27.24
CA LEU A 350 -8.56 -4.56 28.29
C LEU A 350 -7.67 -4.33 29.51
N ASP A 351 -6.92 -5.34 29.94
CA ASP A 351 -5.99 -5.21 31.06
C ASP A 351 -4.85 -4.22 30.75
N PHE A 352 -4.40 -4.15 29.49
CA PHE A 352 -3.41 -3.16 29.05
C PHE A 352 -3.94 -1.72 29.13
N PHE A 353 -5.23 -1.50 28.84
CA PHE A 353 -5.87 -0.18 28.98
C PHE A 353 -6.18 0.23 30.43
N LYS A 354 -6.09 -0.68 31.42
CA LYS A 354 -6.36 -0.37 32.84
C LYS A 354 -5.21 0.32 33.57
N GLY A 355 -3.99 0.36 33.00
CA GLY A 355 -2.85 1.02 33.64
C GLY A 355 -2.92 2.55 33.60
N ASP A 356 -2.21 3.24 34.49
CA ASP A 356 -2.07 4.72 34.52
C ASP A 356 -1.30 5.30 33.30
N ARG A 357 -1.10 4.52 32.23
CA ARG A 357 -0.20 4.81 31.12
C ARG A 357 -0.95 4.95 29.82
N ARG A 358 -0.37 5.71 28.88
CA ARG A 358 -0.89 5.91 27.53
C ARG A 358 -0.71 4.63 26.73
N ALA A 359 -1.81 4.03 26.31
CA ALA A 359 -1.84 2.72 25.67
C ALA A 359 -2.05 2.85 24.16
N PHE A 360 -1.23 2.12 23.42
CA PHE A 360 -1.40 1.86 22.00
C PHE A 360 -1.47 0.36 21.75
N VAL A 361 -2.63 -0.15 21.34
CA VAL A 361 -2.79 -1.57 20.95
C VAL A 361 -2.75 -1.70 19.43
N LEU A 362 -1.82 -2.50 18.92
CA LEU A 362 -1.71 -2.82 17.51
C LEU A 362 -2.12 -4.28 17.27
N LEU A 363 -3.26 -4.48 16.61
CA LEU A 363 -3.72 -5.79 16.17
C LEU A 363 -3.08 -6.13 14.83
N ASN A 364 -2.18 -7.12 14.83
CA ASN A 364 -1.46 -7.55 13.65
C ASN A 364 -1.96 -8.92 13.17
N GLY A 365 -1.97 -9.13 11.87
CA GLY A 365 -2.26 -10.43 11.28
C GLY A 365 -2.65 -10.32 9.80
N PRO A 366 -2.74 -11.47 9.10
CA PRO A 366 -3.09 -11.49 7.68
C PRO A 366 -4.52 -10.96 7.44
N SER A 367 -4.86 -10.66 6.18
CA SER A 367 -6.20 -10.20 5.82
C SER A 367 -7.27 -11.28 6.09
N GLY A 368 -8.46 -10.88 6.53
CA GLY A 368 -9.57 -11.79 6.88
C GLY A 368 -9.46 -12.51 8.23
N ILE A 369 -8.34 -12.35 8.95
CA ILE A 369 -8.07 -13.05 10.24
C ILE A 369 -8.99 -12.62 11.41
N GLY A 370 -9.78 -11.55 11.23
CA GLY A 370 -10.71 -11.03 12.24
C GLY A 370 -10.23 -9.81 13.03
N LYS A 371 -9.17 -9.09 12.59
CA LYS A 371 -8.64 -7.89 13.26
C LYS A 371 -9.70 -6.83 13.55
N THR A 372 -10.44 -6.41 12.51
CA THR A 372 -11.50 -5.40 12.62
C THR A 372 -12.58 -5.84 13.59
N VAL A 373 -13.05 -7.10 13.48
CA VAL A 373 -14.08 -7.65 14.37
C VAL A 373 -13.61 -7.67 15.83
N LEU A 374 -12.35 -8.06 16.08
CA LEU A 374 -11.76 -8.04 17.42
C LEU A 374 -11.62 -6.61 17.97
N ALA A 375 -11.16 -5.66 17.14
CA ALA A 375 -11.06 -4.25 17.52
C ALA A 375 -12.42 -3.71 17.96
N GLU A 376 -13.50 -4.01 17.22
CA GLU A 376 -14.86 -3.62 17.59
C GLU A 376 -15.26 -4.17 18.96
N GLN A 377 -14.97 -5.45 19.25
CA GLN A 377 -15.29 -6.04 20.56
C GLN A 377 -14.50 -5.37 21.70
N ILE A 378 -13.23 -5.03 21.47
CA ILE A 378 -12.41 -4.30 22.45
C ILE A 378 -12.96 -2.89 22.67
N ILE A 379 -13.26 -2.15 21.60
CA ILE A 379 -13.82 -0.79 21.66
C ILE A 379 -15.14 -0.79 22.44
N LEU A 380 -16.06 -1.71 22.11
CA LEU A 380 -17.33 -1.87 22.82
C LEU A 380 -17.13 -2.16 24.31
N SER A 381 -16.13 -2.98 24.65
CA SER A 381 -15.81 -3.34 26.03
C SER A 381 -15.14 -2.21 26.83
N LEU A 382 -14.41 -1.31 26.17
CA LEU A 382 -13.74 -0.17 26.81
C LEU A 382 -14.70 0.99 27.13
N GLY A 383 -15.80 1.13 26.40
CA GLY A 383 -16.85 2.10 26.70
C GLY A 383 -16.45 3.58 26.61
N TYR A 384 -15.48 3.94 25.76
CA TYR A 384 -15.11 5.34 25.52
C TYR A 384 -16.30 6.14 24.98
N LYS A 385 -16.59 7.29 25.60
CA LYS A 385 -17.61 8.23 25.09
C LYS A 385 -17.15 8.93 23.82
N ASN A 386 -15.87 9.32 23.76
CA ASN A 386 -15.26 9.94 22.59
C ASN A 386 -14.43 8.90 21.84
N LEU A 387 -14.93 8.49 20.67
CA LEU A 387 -14.30 7.51 19.79
C LEU A 387 -14.13 8.11 18.40
N LEU A 388 -12.89 8.19 17.93
CA LEU A 388 -12.55 8.63 16.59
C LEU A 388 -12.10 7.43 15.76
N ARG A 389 -12.80 7.15 14.66
CA ARG A 389 -12.55 5.98 13.81
C ARG A 389 -11.98 6.41 12.47
N PHE A 390 -10.93 5.73 12.05
CA PHE A 390 -10.20 5.99 10.83
C PHE A 390 -9.86 4.67 10.14
N LYS A 391 -9.71 4.67 8.82
CA LYS A 391 -9.29 3.50 8.06
C LYS A 391 -8.38 3.92 6.92
N GLY A 392 -7.17 3.36 6.85
CA GLY A 392 -6.14 3.68 5.85
C GLY A 392 -5.85 5.19 5.79
N ILE A 393 -4.77 5.67 6.41
CA ILE A 393 -4.55 7.12 6.49
C ILE A 393 -3.96 7.63 5.15
N TYR A 394 -4.81 8.13 4.25
CA TYR A 394 -4.42 8.66 2.93
C TYR A 394 -4.39 10.19 2.92
N GLY A 395 -3.37 10.77 2.30
CA GLY A 395 -3.14 12.21 2.18
C GLY A 395 -3.06 12.75 0.76
N GLU A 396 -3.36 11.97 -0.30
CA GLU A 396 -3.03 12.43 -1.66
C GLU A 396 -4.17 12.72 -2.64
N GLU A 397 -5.43 12.37 -2.39
CA GLU A 397 -6.55 12.93 -3.17
C GLU A 397 -7.78 13.12 -2.30
N ASN A 398 -8.11 14.38 -2.01
CA ASN A 398 -9.30 14.84 -1.28
C ASN A 398 -9.56 14.16 0.08
N GLU A 399 -9.45 14.98 1.14
CA GLU A 399 -9.98 14.69 2.48
C GLU A 399 -9.15 13.71 3.30
N ASN A 400 -8.20 14.29 4.03
CA ASN A 400 -7.55 13.66 5.17
C ASN A 400 -8.63 13.42 6.27
N TYR A 401 -9.39 12.31 6.17
CA TYR A 401 -10.53 11.99 7.05
C TYR A 401 -10.14 11.99 8.54
N LEU A 402 -8.87 11.64 8.85
CA LEU A 402 -8.34 11.67 10.22
C LEU A 402 -8.37 13.07 10.84
N PHE A 403 -8.24 14.08 9.98
CA PHE A 403 -7.90 15.42 10.39
C PHE A 403 -9.01 16.43 10.11
N ARG A 404 -9.97 16.11 9.22
CA ARG A 404 -11.19 16.90 9.03
C ARG A 404 -12.09 16.91 10.28
N ASN A 405 -12.19 15.77 10.99
CA ASN A 405 -12.91 15.71 12.27
C ASN A 405 -12.17 16.44 13.41
N LEU A 406 -10.88 16.73 13.24
CA LEU A 406 -10.11 17.58 14.15
C LEU A 406 -10.09 19.05 13.68
N SER A 407 -10.39 19.39 12.42
CA SER A 407 -10.39 20.76 11.91
C SER A 407 -11.63 21.11 11.09
N ALA A 408 -12.44 22.05 11.58
CA ALA A 408 -13.57 22.64 10.84
C ALA A 408 -13.17 23.57 9.67
N ALA A 409 -11.90 23.60 9.24
CA ALA A 409 -11.40 24.54 8.23
C ALA A 409 -10.76 23.83 7.03
N ASN A 410 -11.01 24.36 5.82
CA ASN A 410 -10.55 23.86 4.52
C ASN A 410 -9.03 24.01 4.24
N LYS A 411 -8.17 24.08 5.26
CA LYS A 411 -6.70 24.16 5.07
C LYS A 411 -5.97 23.13 5.92
N ASN A 412 -5.32 22.18 5.24
CA ASN A 412 -4.54 21.08 5.80
C ASN A 412 -3.12 21.55 6.19
N ASP A 413 -2.96 22.30 7.29
CA ASP A 413 -1.62 22.51 7.90
C ASP A 413 -1.35 21.41 8.96
N PRO A 414 -0.35 20.53 8.75
CA PRO A 414 0.09 19.54 9.73
C PRO A 414 0.36 20.12 11.13
N ALA A 415 0.79 21.39 11.21
CA ALA A 415 1.06 22.04 12.48
C ALA A 415 -0.22 22.35 13.28
N GLU A 416 -1.30 22.78 12.61
CA GLU A 416 -2.58 23.09 13.24
C GLU A 416 -3.27 21.82 13.76
N ILE A 417 -3.27 20.77 12.94
CA ILE A 417 -3.75 19.43 13.29
C ILE A 417 -3.07 18.94 14.57
N PHE A 418 -1.75 19.06 14.62
CA PHE A 418 -0.96 18.62 15.75
C PHE A 418 -1.19 19.46 17.02
N GLN A 419 -1.44 20.77 16.86
CA GLN A 419 -1.87 21.62 17.99
C GLN A 419 -3.22 21.18 18.55
N LYS A 420 -4.18 20.80 17.69
CA LYS A 420 -5.49 20.30 18.14
C LYS A 420 -5.40 18.93 18.78
N PHE A 421 -4.56 18.03 18.26
CA PHE A 421 -4.21 16.79 18.95
C PHE A 421 -3.70 17.08 20.37
N LYS A 422 -2.86 18.11 20.57
CA LYS A 422 -2.41 18.52 21.92
C LYS A 422 -3.48 19.21 22.76
N ALA A 423 -4.49 19.81 22.13
CA ALA A 423 -5.56 20.53 22.82
C ALA A 423 -6.68 19.61 23.36
N ILE A 424 -6.72 18.33 22.96
CA ILE A 424 -7.68 17.36 23.49
C ILE A 424 -7.42 17.13 24.98
N THR A 425 -8.42 17.42 25.80
CA THR A 425 -8.42 17.28 27.27
C THR A 425 -9.41 16.23 27.79
N GLU A 426 -10.19 15.62 26.91
CA GLU A 426 -11.18 14.59 27.26
C GLU A 426 -10.69 13.19 26.87
N PRO A 427 -10.96 12.14 27.69
CA PRO A 427 -10.60 10.76 27.37
C PRO A 427 -11.14 10.33 26.00
N THR A 428 -10.24 10.11 25.04
CA THR A 428 -10.56 9.85 23.64
C THR A 428 -9.83 8.60 23.15
N LEU A 429 -10.56 7.69 22.52
CA LEU A 429 -9.98 6.53 21.84
C LEU A 429 -9.89 6.81 20.35
N ILE A 430 -8.70 6.66 19.78
CA ILE A 430 -8.47 6.73 18.35
C ILE A 430 -8.31 5.31 17.81
N TYR A 431 -9.23 4.88 16.96
CA TYR A 431 -9.20 3.62 16.26
C TYR A 431 -8.76 3.82 14.80
N ILE A 432 -7.72 3.12 14.35
CA ILE A 432 -7.20 3.18 12.98
C ILE A 432 -7.19 1.78 12.35
N ASP A 433 -8.15 1.49 11.49
CA ASP A 433 -8.17 0.24 10.72
C ASP A 433 -7.19 0.31 9.53
N ASP A 434 -6.59 -0.81 9.19
CA ASP A 434 -5.67 -0.99 8.07
C ASP A 434 -4.55 0.06 7.97
N LEU A 435 -3.85 0.31 9.08
CA LEU A 435 -2.75 1.28 9.20
C LEU A 435 -1.61 1.07 8.20
N HIS A 436 -1.44 -0.15 7.67
CA HIS A 436 -0.47 -0.48 6.62
C HIS A 436 -0.71 0.23 5.28
N PHE A 437 -1.92 0.74 5.04
CA PHE A 437 -2.24 1.57 3.88
C PHE A 437 -1.93 3.06 4.08
N ALA A 438 -1.46 3.48 5.26
CA ALA A 438 -1.15 4.88 5.49
C ALA A 438 0.01 5.36 4.60
N ASP A 439 -0.13 6.56 4.04
CA ASP A 439 0.95 7.20 3.28
C ASP A 439 2.07 7.73 4.20
N GLU A 440 3.21 8.10 3.62
CA GLU A 440 4.37 8.50 4.41
C GLU A 440 4.11 9.74 5.28
N LYS A 441 3.34 10.71 4.77
CA LYS A 441 2.97 11.92 5.52
C LYS A 441 2.10 11.60 6.73
N SER A 442 1.17 10.67 6.56
CA SER A 442 0.25 10.21 7.59
C SER A 442 0.93 9.33 8.63
N LEU A 443 1.81 8.42 8.19
CA LEU A 443 2.67 7.65 9.09
C LEU A 443 3.59 8.57 9.87
N PHE A 444 4.20 9.58 9.23
CA PHE A 444 5.01 10.57 9.90
C PHE A 444 4.23 11.33 10.98
N MET A 445 3.02 11.79 10.67
CA MET A 445 2.16 12.47 11.65
C MET A 445 1.74 11.53 12.79
N PHE A 446 1.35 10.29 12.47
CA PHE A 446 1.04 9.27 13.48
C PHE A 446 2.24 9.00 14.39
N HIS A 447 3.44 8.83 13.81
CA HIS A 447 4.68 8.72 14.56
C HIS A 447 4.94 9.94 15.44
N ARG A 448 4.68 11.16 14.94
CA ARG A 448 4.80 12.39 15.73
C ARG A 448 3.82 12.43 16.90
N MET A 449 2.57 12.05 16.71
CA MET A 449 1.54 11.97 17.76
C MET A 449 1.92 10.96 18.84
N ILE A 450 2.44 9.79 18.43
CA ILE A 450 2.92 8.76 19.34
C ILE A 450 4.22 9.20 20.08
N ASN A 451 5.13 9.91 19.39
CA ASN A 451 6.42 10.35 19.93
C ASN A 451 6.39 11.65 20.75
N GLU A 452 5.35 12.46 20.63
CA GLU A 452 5.16 13.66 21.46
C GLU A 452 4.06 13.48 22.51
N GLY A 453 3.08 12.60 22.25
CA GLY A 453 2.09 12.13 23.22
C GLY A 453 0.98 13.13 23.61
N ASN A 454 -0.18 12.61 24.00
CA ASN A 454 -1.24 13.35 24.70
C ASN A 454 -1.76 12.46 25.86
N PRO A 455 -1.91 12.96 27.11
CA PRO A 455 -2.34 12.15 28.24
C PRO A 455 -3.80 11.66 28.19
N PHE A 456 -4.66 12.27 27.39
CA PHE A 456 -6.09 11.93 27.31
C PHE A 456 -6.44 11.04 26.11
N ILE A 457 -5.46 10.65 25.31
CA ILE A 457 -5.69 9.89 24.09
C ILE A 457 -5.09 8.50 24.25
N ASN A 458 -5.80 7.49 23.74
CA ASN A 458 -5.37 6.12 23.61
C ASN A 458 -5.60 5.64 22.17
N PHE A 459 -4.84 4.64 21.72
CA PHE A 459 -4.89 4.18 20.34
C PHE A 459 -5.19 2.68 20.23
N ILE A 460 -6.02 2.32 19.25
CA ILE A 460 -6.11 0.96 18.70
C ILE A 460 -5.84 1.06 17.20
N ALA A 461 -4.98 0.21 16.64
CA ALA A 461 -4.81 0.12 15.20
C ALA A 461 -4.79 -1.32 14.71
N THR A 462 -5.15 -1.56 13.45
CA THR A 462 -4.99 -2.85 12.79
C THR A 462 -3.97 -2.76 11.65
N THR A 463 -3.21 -3.82 11.40
CA THR A 463 -2.19 -3.84 10.33
C THR A 463 -2.00 -5.22 9.71
N ILE A 464 -1.47 -5.26 8.49
CA ILE A 464 -0.90 -6.46 7.86
C ILE A 464 0.62 -6.30 7.88
N GLY A 465 1.28 -7.04 8.77
CA GLY A 465 2.74 -6.99 8.92
C GLY A 465 3.23 -5.81 9.75
N ARG A 466 4.50 -5.91 10.17
CA ARG A 466 5.14 -4.96 11.12
C ARG A 466 6.11 -3.98 10.45
N GLU A 467 6.52 -4.23 9.20
CA GLU A 467 7.70 -3.58 8.61
C GLU A 467 7.52 -2.08 8.35
N LYS A 468 6.31 -1.64 7.99
CA LYS A 468 6.00 -0.22 7.73
C LYS A 468 5.74 0.61 9.00
N ILE A 469 5.40 -0.02 10.12
CA ILE A 469 5.01 0.68 11.36
C ILE A 469 6.10 0.45 12.40
N ARG A 470 7.16 1.26 12.33
CA ARG A 470 8.23 1.23 13.34
C ARG A 470 7.81 2.07 14.54
N ILE A 471 7.23 1.44 15.56
CA ILE A 471 7.03 2.11 16.85
C ILE A 471 8.42 2.33 17.45
N THR A 472 8.91 3.57 17.40
CA THR A 472 10.24 3.88 17.92
C THR A 472 10.27 3.68 19.45
N PRO A 473 11.38 3.19 20.04
CA PRO A 473 11.55 3.08 21.49
C PRO A 473 11.41 4.41 22.26
N LEU A 474 11.32 5.53 21.54
CA LEU A 474 11.18 6.90 22.04
C LEU A 474 9.72 7.38 22.14
N ALA A 475 8.74 6.49 21.92
CA ALA A 475 7.31 6.81 21.99
C ALA A 475 6.84 7.14 23.42
N TYR A 476 5.92 8.10 23.57
CA TYR A 476 5.23 8.38 24.84
C TYR A 476 4.16 7.33 25.19
N TYR A 477 3.77 6.50 24.22
CA TYR A 477 2.78 5.44 24.39
C TYR A 477 3.48 4.11 24.64
N GLU A 478 2.99 3.37 25.62
CA GLU A 478 3.29 1.95 25.71
C GLU A 478 2.52 1.22 24.63
N SER A 479 3.21 0.34 23.91
CA SER A 479 2.61 -0.42 22.82
C SER A 479 2.45 -1.89 23.19
N LEU A 480 1.26 -2.42 22.90
CA LEU A 480 0.96 -3.84 22.94
C LEU A 480 0.66 -4.29 21.51
N ILE A 481 1.45 -5.24 21.01
CA ILE A 481 1.21 -5.85 19.70
C ILE A 481 0.56 -7.22 19.94
N ILE A 482 -0.62 -7.43 19.36
CA ILE A 482 -1.34 -8.71 19.40
C ILE A 482 -1.32 -9.31 18.00
N ASP A 483 -0.59 -10.40 17.81
CA ASP A 483 -0.64 -11.16 16.57
C ASP A 483 -1.80 -12.16 16.60
N LEU A 484 -2.75 -11.98 15.69
CA LEU A 484 -3.88 -12.87 15.55
C LEU A 484 -3.47 -14.15 14.83
N LYS A 485 -3.57 -15.26 15.56
CA LYS A 485 -3.36 -16.61 15.03
C LYS A 485 -4.61 -17.09 14.29
N PRO A 486 -4.52 -17.94 13.26
CA PRO A 486 -5.69 -18.58 12.66
C PRO A 486 -6.50 -19.40 13.68
N PHE A 487 -7.79 -19.62 13.39
CA PHE A 487 -8.65 -20.50 14.18
C PHE A 487 -8.10 -21.91 14.25
N ASP A 488 -8.19 -22.49 15.45
CA ASP A 488 -7.91 -23.89 15.66
C ASP A 488 -9.13 -24.78 15.34
N ALA A 489 -8.95 -26.09 15.41
CA ALA A 489 -10.04 -27.03 15.14
C ALA A 489 -11.24 -26.87 16.10
N LYS A 490 -11.03 -26.39 17.34
CA LYS A 490 -12.12 -26.14 18.29
C LYS A 490 -12.87 -24.85 17.95
N ASP A 491 -12.15 -23.80 17.58
CA ASP A 491 -12.75 -22.55 17.09
C ASP A 491 -13.62 -22.80 15.84
N ILE A 492 -13.12 -23.60 14.90
CA ILE A 492 -13.86 -23.99 13.68
C ILE A 492 -15.11 -24.82 14.01
N GLN A 493 -15.00 -25.74 14.98
CA GLN A 493 -16.14 -26.52 15.45
C GLN A 493 -17.22 -25.59 16.05
N ALA A 494 -16.81 -24.66 16.92
CA ALA A 494 -17.71 -23.73 17.58
C ALA A 494 -18.41 -22.79 16.59
N ILE A 495 -17.68 -22.21 15.62
CA ILE A 495 -18.28 -21.33 14.62
C ILE A 495 -19.20 -22.06 13.66
N THR A 496 -18.88 -23.31 13.30
CA THR A 496 -19.77 -24.15 12.49
C THR A 496 -21.08 -24.41 13.24
N LYS A 497 -21.00 -24.82 14.50
CA LYS A 497 -22.17 -25.07 15.34
C LYS A 497 -23.06 -23.83 15.47
N ILE A 498 -22.47 -22.64 15.64
CA ILE A 498 -23.22 -21.39 15.77
C ILE A 498 -23.85 -20.96 14.44
N ALA A 499 -23.15 -21.13 13.32
CA ALA A 499 -23.61 -20.65 12.01
C ALA A 499 -24.60 -21.58 11.30
N SER A 500 -24.34 -22.89 11.32
CA SER A 500 -25.13 -23.89 10.59
C SER A 500 -26.00 -24.75 11.51
N GLY A 501 -25.77 -24.71 12.82
CA GLY A 501 -26.43 -25.61 13.78
C GLY A 501 -25.95 -27.06 13.70
N ILE A 502 -24.90 -27.35 12.92
CA ILE A 502 -24.31 -28.67 12.75
C ILE A 502 -23.08 -28.79 13.65
N ASP A 503 -23.05 -29.83 14.49
CA ASP A 503 -21.91 -30.12 15.36
C ASP A 503 -20.95 -31.06 14.60
N ILE A 504 -19.93 -30.49 13.96
CA ILE A 504 -18.96 -31.27 13.18
C ILE A 504 -17.92 -31.93 14.08
N SER A 505 -17.39 -33.10 13.69
CA SER A 505 -16.33 -33.77 14.45
C SER A 505 -15.00 -33.01 14.42
N LEU A 506 -14.15 -33.22 15.43
CA LEU A 506 -12.79 -32.64 15.46
C LEU A 506 -11.92 -33.06 14.27
N LYS A 507 -12.19 -34.20 13.63
CA LYS A 507 -11.51 -34.62 12.40
C LYS A 507 -11.86 -33.67 11.26
N VAL A 508 -13.15 -33.46 11.01
CA VAL A 508 -13.66 -32.54 9.97
C VAL A 508 -13.19 -31.11 10.24
N SER A 509 -13.19 -30.66 11.49
CA SER A 509 -12.65 -29.33 11.83
C SER A 509 -11.15 -29.20 11.53
N ARG A 510 -10.34 -30.24 11.73
CA ARG A 510 -8.91 -30.23 11.37
C ARG A 510 -8.71 -30.23 9.85
N ASP A 511 -9.55 -30.94 9.12
CA ASP A 511 -9.47 -30.96 7.66
C ASP A 511 -9.88 -29.59 7.07
N LEU A 512 -10.92 -28.95 7.63
CA LEU A 512 -11.27 -27.55 7.34
C LEU A 512 -10.15 -26.58 7.74
N GLN A 513 -9.50 -26.81 8.88
CA GLN A 513 -8.35 -26.01 9.30
C GLN A 513 -7.20 -26.12 8.29
N ARG A 514 -6.91 -27.32 7.78
CA ARG A 514 -5.88 -27.56 6.76
C ARG A 514 -6.23 -26.90 5.44
N SER A 515 -7.47 -27.00 4.97
CA SER A 515 -7.88 -26.45 3.67
C SER A 515 -8.04 -24.93 3.67
N THR A 516 -8.38 -24.32 4.81
CA THR A 516 -8.59 -22.86 4.95
C THR A 516 -7.41 -22.14 5.60
N GLY A 517 -6.41 -22.88 6.08
CA GLY A 517 -5.37 -22.35 6.98
C GLY A 517 -5.92 -21.84 8.31
N GLY A 518 -7.17 -22.14 8.67
CA GLY A 518 -7.87 -21.60 9.84
C GLY A 518 -8.28 -20.13 9.73
N ASN A 519 -8.26 -19.52 8.53
CA ASN A 519 -8.64 -18.12 8.38
C ASN A 519 -10.18 -17.97 8.53
N PRO A 520 -10.69 -17.19 9.51
CA PRO A 520 -12.12 -17.02 9.77
C PRO A 520 -12.95 -16.63 8.54
N LEU A 521 -12.43 -15.77 7.65
CA LEU A 521 -13.12 -15.36 6.42
C LEU A 521 -13.38 -16.56 5.49
N PHE A 522 -12.42 -17.48 5.41
CA PHE A 522 -12.52 -18.66 4.54
C PHE A 522 -13.34 -19.76 5.19
N VAL A 523 -13.16 -19.98 6.49
CA VAL A 523 -13.99 -20.92 7.28
C VAL A 523 -15.46 -20.55 7.11
N THR A 524 -15.82 -19.29 7.38
CA THR A 524 -17.20 -18.79 7.21
C THR A 524 -17.72 -18.88 5.77
N GLY A 525 -16.84 -18.75 4.78
CA GLY A 525 -17.19 -18.95 3.37
C GLY A 525 -17.53 -20.39 2.99
N ILE A 526 -16.99 -21.39 3.71
CA ILE A 526 -17.29 -22.82 3.48
C ILE A 526 -18.55 -23.26 4.24
N LEU A 527 -18.89 -22.63 5.37
CA LEU A 527 -20.01 -23.04 6.23
C LEU A 527 -21.34 -23.27 5.48
N PRO A 528 -21.75 -22.44 4.49
CA PRO A 528 -23.00 -22.68 3.74
C PRO A 528 -23.03 -24.00 2.97
N TYR A 529 -21.88 -24.59 2.68
CA TYR A 529 -21.73 -25.83 1.91
C TYR A 529 -21.55 -27.07 2.79
N ILE A 530 -21.49 -26.92 4.12
CA ILE A 530 -21.38 -28.03 5.06
C ILE A 530 -22.77 -28.65 5.29
N THR A 531 -22.93 -29.92 4.89
CA THR A 531 -24.16 -30.71 5.05
C THR A 531 -23.96 -31.85 6.05
N LYS A 532 -25.04 -32.49 6.50
CA LYS A 532 -24.98 -33.70 7.33
C LYS A 532 -24.30 -34.88 6.65
N ASP A 533 -24.26 -34.92 5.33
CA ASP A 533 -23.59 -36.00 4.58
C ASP A 533 -22.06 -35.84 4.62
N ILE A 534 -21.55 -34.60 4.66
CA ILE A 534 -20.12 -34.29 4.83
C ILE A 534 -19.62 -34.71 6.22
N GLU A 535 -20.48 -34.64 7.25
CA GLU A 535 -20.17 -35.16 8.58
C GLU A 535 -19.94 -36.69 8.56
N ARG A 536 -20.72 -37.42 7.76
CA ARG A 536 -20.65 -38.88 7.64
C ARG A 536 -19.50 -39.35 6.75
N SER A 537 -19.20 -38.64 5.66
CA SER A 537 -18.13 -39.01 4.74
C SER A 537 -16.74 -38.65 5.28
N GLY A 538 -16.63 -37.54 6.02
CA GLY A 538 -15.36 -37.04 6.52
C GLY A 538 -14.48 -36.36 5.46
N ASP A 539 -14.98 -36.17 4.24
CA ASP A 539 -14.28 -35.48 3.16
C ASP A 539 -14.73 -34.03 3.06
N VAL A 540 -13.81 -33.09 3.26
CA VAL A 540 -14.05 -31.66 3.03
C VAL A 540 -14.06 -31.43 1.52
N PRO A 541 -15.18 -31.01 0.91
CA PRO A 541 -15.36 -31.11 -0.53
C PRO A 541 -14.63 -30.05 -1.37
N TYR A 542 -14.09 -28.97 -0.75
CA TYR A 542 -13.52 -27.86 -1.51
C TYR A 542 -12.24 -27.27 -0.91
N SER A 543 -11.26 -26.99 -1.77
CA SER A 543 -10.11 -26.12 -1.45
C SER A 543 -10.50 -24.64 -1.41
N LEU A 544 -9.70 -23.79 -0.77
CA LEU A 544 -9.92 -22.33 -0.77
C LEU A 544 -10.05 -21.75 -2.18
N GLN A 545 -9.21 -22.22 -3.10
CA GLN A 545 -9.24 -21.84 -4.50
C GLN A 545 -10.58 -22.22 -5.14
N GLU A 546 -11.07 -23.44 -4.90
CA GLU A 546 -12.36 -23.90 -5.41
C GLU A 546 -13.52 -23.07 -4.87
N VAL A 547 -13.52 -22.68 -3.59
CA VAL A 547 -14.58 -21.85 -3.00
C VAL A 547 -14.62 -20.47 -3.66
N ILE A 548 -13.47 -19.84 -3.88
CA ILE A 548 -13.40 -18.52 -4.54
C ILE A 548 -13.83 -18.63 -6.00
N LEU A 549 -13.42 -19.68 -6.71
CA LEU A 549 -13.85 -19.93 -8.09
C LEU A 549 -15.34 -20.23 -8.19
N LEU A 550 -15.92 -20.95 -7.23
CA LEU A 550 -17.36 -21.19 -7.14
C LEU A 550 -18.11 -19.87 -6.97
N LYS A 551 -17.68 -19.02 -6.04
CA LYS A 551 -18.26 -17.68 -5.84
C LYS A 551 -18.15 -16.81 -7.08
N LEU A 552 -17.01 -16.82 -7.76
CA LEU A 552 -16.77 -16.09 -9.01
C LEU A 552 -17.70 -16.57 -10.12
N ASN A 553 -17.89 -17.87 -10.26
CA ASN A 553 -18.78 -18.48 -11.25
C ASN A 553 -20.27 -18.22 -10.96
N GLN A 554 -20.63 -17.80 -9.75
CA GLN A 554 -22.00 -17.39 -9.45
C GLN A 554 -22.32 -15.97 -9.94
N ILE A 555 -21.34 -15.18 -10.39
CA ILE A 555 -21.58 -13.84 -10.93
C ILE A 555 -22.10 -13.96 -12.38
N PRO A 556 -23.28 -13.39 -12.70
CA PRO A 556 -23.90 -13.61 -14.00
C PRO A 556 -23.19 -12.89 -15.16
N GLY A 557 -23.41 -13.39 -16.38
CA GLY A 557 -22.99 -12.75 -17.63
C GLY A 557 -21.47 -12.50 -17.72
N LYS A 558 -21.08 -11.25 -18.00
CA LYS A 558 -19.66 -10.83 -18.05
C LYS A 558 -19.02 -10.63 -16.66
N GLY A 559 -19.68 -11.09 -15.60
CA GLY A 559 -19.21 -11.00 -14.21
C GLY A 559 -17.80 -11.54 -13.97
N PRO A 560 -17.48 -12.78 -14.39
CA PRO A 560 -16.13 -13.33 -14.23
C PRO A 560 -15.08 -12.50 -14.94
N GLU A 561 -15.33 -12.04 -16.18
CA GLU A 561 -14.38 -11.20 -16.92
C GLU A 561 -14.22 -9.80 -16.30
N PHE A 562 -15.28 -9.26 -15.71
CA PHE A 562 -15.23 -8.00 -14.97
C PHE A 562 -14.33 -8.13 -13.73
N ILE A 563 -14.49 -9.20 -12.95
CA ILE A 563 -13.66 -9.44 -11.77
C ILE A 563 -12.23 -9.84 -12.15
N ASP A 564 -12.02 -10.59 -13.24
CA ASP A 564 -10.68 -10.85 -13.78
C ASP A 564 -9.96 -9.56 -14.15
N GLY A 565 -10.63 -8.66 -14.88
CA GLY A 565 -10.12 -7.33 -15.20
C GLY A 565 -9.82 -6.53 -13.94
N GLY A 566 -10.67 -6.62 -12.92
CA GLY A 566 -10.43 -6.05 -11.59
C GLY A 566 -9.16 -6.58 -10.95
N SER A 567 -8.94 -7.90 -11.00
CA SER A 567 -7.77 -8.54 -10.39
C SER A 567 -6.46 -8.08 -11.01
N VAL A 568 -6.48 -7.78 -12.32
CA VAL A 568 -5.37 -7.21 -13.08
C VAL A 568 -5.22 -5.71 -12.82
N TYR A 569 -6.33 -4.98 -12.64
CA TYR A 569 -6.32 -3.55 -12.33
C TYR A 569 -5.68 -3.28 -10.95
N GLY A 570 -5.93 -4.13 -9.95
CA GLY A 570 -5.32 -4.08 -8.63
C GLY A 570 -6.31 -4.35 -7.48
N ASP A 571 -5.86 -4.17 -6.23
CA ASP A 571 -6.72 -4.36 -5.04
C ASP A 571 -7.93 -3.42 -5.03
N ILE A 572 -7.75 -2.19 -5.52
CA ILE A 572 -8.80 -1.21 -5.78
C ILE A 572 -8.86 -0.92 -7.27
N PHE A 573 -10.06 -0.94 -7.85
CA PHE A 573 -10.29 -0.76 -9.26
C PHE A 573 -11.51 0.09 -9.63
N ASP A 574 -11.31 0.94 -10.64
CA ASP A 574 -12.34 1.82 -11.19
C ASP A 574 -13.29 1.00 -12.07
N HIS A 575 -14.49 0.76 -11.54
CA HIS A 575 -15.52 -0.01 -12.22
C HIS A 575 -16.01 0.64 -13.53
N LYS A 576 -15.85 1.97 -13.68
CA LYS A 576 -16.21 2.69 -14.91
C LYS A 576 -15.21 2.39 -16.02
N VAL A 577 -13.92 2.31 -15.68
CA VAL A 577 -12.88 1.86 -16.62
C VAL A 577 -13.14 0.42 -17.05
N LEU A 578 -13.42 -0.47 -16.11
CA LEU A 578 -13.65 -1.88 -16.44
C LEU A 578 -14.93 -2.11 -17.24
N LYS A 579 -15.99 -1.33 -17.02
CA LYS A 579 -17.19 -1.34 -17.86
C LYS A 579 -16.84 -1.18 -19.34
N ASP A 580 -15.95 -0.23 -19.65
CA ASP A 580 -15.52 0.06 -21.01
C ASP A 580 -14.62 -1.07 -21.54
N VAL A 581 -13.75 -1.64 -20.69
CA VAL A 581 -12.89 -2.79 -21.03
C VAL A 581 -13.70 -4.01 -21.46
N ILE A 582 -14.74 -4.37 -20.71
CA ILE A 582 -15.59 -5.52 -21.02
C ILE A 582 -16.73 -5.20 -21.98
N ASN A 583 -16.86 -3.93 -22.41
CA ASN A 583 -17.91 -3.44 -23.30
C ASN A 583 -19.32 -3.89 -22.84
N ALA A 584 -19.70 -3.46 -21.63
CA ALA A 584 -20.98 -3.79 -21.00
C ALA A 584 -21.82 -2.54 -20.72
N ARG A 585 -23.16 -2.69 -20.72
CA ARG A 585 -24.10 -1.60 -20.36
C ARG A 585 -24.05 -1.33 -18.86
N GLN A 586 -24.31 -0.08 -18.45
CA GLN A 586 -24.26 0.35 -17.04
C GLN A 586 -25.18 -0.47 -16.12
N ALA A 587 -26.35 -0.90 -16.60
CA ALA A 587 -27.29 -1.70 -15.83
C ALA A 587 -26.69 -3.06 -15.42
N ILE A 588 -26.04 -3.75 -16.37
CA ILE A 588 -25.40 -5.05 -16.16
C ILE A 588 -24.23 -4.93 -15.16
N ILE A 589 -23.47 -3.84 -15.23
CA ILE A 589 -22.37 -3.60 -14.26
C ILE A 589 -22.90 -3.45 -12.84
N ARG A 590 -24.01 -2.74 -12.62
CA ARG A 590 -24.59 -2.59 -11.28
C ARG A 590 -24.97 -3.95 -10.69
N GLU A 591 -25.52 -4.85 -11.50
CA GLU A 591 -25.88 -6.21 -11.08
C GLU A 591 -24.63 -7.05 -10.76
N ILE A 592 -23.62 -7.02 -11.63
CA ILE A 592 -22.33 -7.70 -11.43
C ILE A 592 -21.70 -7.25 -10.10
N ILE A 593 -21.64 -5.94 -9.87
CA ILE A 593 -21.07 -5.36 -8.64
C ILE A 593 -21.85 -5.85 -7.42
N GLN A 594 -23.18 -5.72 -7.45
CA GLN A 594 -24.03 -6.12 -6.34
C GLN A 594 -23.84 -7.60 -6.00
N LYS A 595 -23.77 -8.48 -7.01
CA LYS A 595 -23.51 -9.91 -6.80
C LYS A 595 -22.12 -10.18 -6.24
N ALA A 596 -21.09 -9.54 -6.79
CA ALA A 596 -19.72 -9.69 -6.31
C ALA A 596 -19.55 -9.22 -4.85
N GLU A 597 -20.28 -8.16 -4.44
CA GLU A 597 -20.34 -7.70 -3.06
C GLU A 597 -21.02 -8.73 -2.14
N ASN A 598 -22.15 -9.28 -2.57
CA ASN A 598 -22.90 -10.28 -1.79
C ASN A 598 -22.13 -11.60 -1.60
N GLU A 599 -21.33 -12.01 -2.60
CA GLU A 599 -20.43 -13.16 -2.48
C GLU A 599 -19.19 -12.89 -1.62
N GLY A 600 -18.98 -11.63 -1.23
CA GLY A 600 -17.80 -11.18 -0.49
C GLY A 600 -16.52 -11.29 -1.31
N LEU A 601 -16.60 -11.11 -2.63
CA LEU A 601 -15.44 -11.03 -3.52
C LEU A 601 -14.91 -9.61 -3.58
N VAL A 602 -15.81 -8.63 -3.63
CA VAL A 602 -15.49 -7.20 -3.65
C VAL A 602 -16.35 -6.42 -2.65
N ARG A 603 -16.02 -5.15 -2.43
CA ARG A 603 -16.77 -4.17 -1.63
C ARG A 603 -16.57 -2.79 -2.25
N LYS A 604 -17.45 -1.84 -1.98
CA LYS A 604 -17.16 -0.43 -2.26
C LYS A 604 -15.89 0.03 -1.53
N SER A 605 -15.01 0.70 -2.27
CA SER A 605 -13.88 1.43 -1.72
C SER A 605 -14.38 2.52 -0.77
N LEU A 606 -13.62 2.80 0.29
CA LEU A 606 -13.96 3.83 1.28
C LEU A 606 -13.52 5.23 0.87
N VAL A 607 -12.66 5.33 -0.15
CA VAL A 607 -12.03 6.59 -0.57
C VAL A 607 -12.81 7.22 -1.73
N ASN A 608 -13.51 6.43 -2.54
CA ASN A 608 -14.14 6.85 -3.79
C ASN A 608 -15.21 5.85 -4.28
N GLU A 609 -15.86 6.12 -5.42
CA GLU A 609 -16.82 5.20 -6.08
C GLU A 609 -16.16 3.94 -6.70
N ASP A 610 -14.88 3.66 -6.40
CA ASP A 610 -14.20 2.47 -6.92
C ASP A 610 -14.61 1.22 -6.14
N LEU A 611 -14.24 0.06 -6.67
CA LEU A 611 -14.43 -1.24 -6.03
C LEU A 611 -13.11 -1.74 -5.47
N GLU A 612 -13.18 -2.43 -4.35
CA GLU A 612 -12.03 -3.04 -3.70
C GLU A 612 -12.30 -4.54 -3.54
N PHE A 613 -11.31 -5.40 -3.79
CA PHE A 613 -11.44 -6.80 -3.40
C PHE A 613 -11.61 -6.92 -1.89
N SER A 614 -12.55 -7.75 -1.43
CA SER A 614 -12.80 -7.91 0.00
C SER A 614 -11.56 -8.43 0.75
N ASN A 615 -10.65 -9.11 0.03
CA ASN A 615 -9.36 -9.57 0.51
C ASN A 615 -8.35 -9.72 -0.65
N THR A 616 -7.09 -9.32 -0.44
CA THR A 616 -5.98 -9.51 -1.41
C THR A 616 -5.80 -10.96 -1.84
N ILE A 617 -6.02 -11.94 -0.97
CA ILE A 617 -5.93 -13.38 -1.32
C ILE A 617 -6.99 -13.76 -2.37
N ILE A 618 -8.19 -13.17 -2.31
CA ILE A 618 -9.22 -13.39 -3.32
C ILE A 618 -8.73 -12.86 -4.67
N ARG A 619 -8.14 -11.65 -4.67
CA ARG A 619 -7.54 -11.07 -5.87
C ARG A 619 -6.42 -11.96 -6.42
N GLU A 620 -5.51 -12.41 -5.57
CA GLU A 620 -4.36 -13.24 -5.95
C GLU A 620 -4.82 -14.56 -6.57
N ILE A 621 -5.75 -15.27 -5.93
CA ILE A 621 -6.32 -16.51 -6.47
C ILE A 621 -6.98 -16.28 -7.84
N ILE A 622 -7.71 -15.17 -7.99
CA ILE A 622 -8.34 -14.83 -9.26
C ILE A 622 -7.30 -14.44 -10.31
N TYR A 623 -6.25 -13.72 -9.92
CA TYR A 623 -5.17 -13.28 -10.82
C TYR A 623 -4.28 -14.45 -11.27
N GLU A 624 -3.89 -15.33 -10.35
CA GLU A 624 -3.02 -16.50 -10.61
C GLU A 624 -3.69 -17.55 -11.52
N ARG A 625 -5.03 -17.59 -11.56
CA ARG A 625 -5.77 -18.44 -12.50
C ARG A 625 -5.60 -17.98 -13.95
N LEU A 626 -5.23 -16.72 -14.18
CA LEU A 626 -5.19 -16.12 -15.51
C LEU A 626 -3.89 -16.47 -16.22
N LEU A 627 -4.01 -16.96 -17.45
CA LEU A 627 -2.86 -17.11 -18.33
C LEU A 627 -2.25 -15.74 -18.63
N LYS A 628 -0.91 -15.67 -18.75
CA LYS A 628 -0.16 -14.44 -19.07
C LYS A 628 -0.78 -13.64 -20.23
N LYS A 629 -1.20 -14.33 -21.30
CA LYS A 629 -1.85 -13.70 -22.46
C LYS A 629 -3.16 -12.98 -22.11
N LYS A 630 -3.96 -13.49 -21.18
CA LYS A 630 -5.20 -12.87 -20.70
C LYS A 630 -4.90 -11.69 -19.76
N ILE A 631 -3.87 -11.81 -18.93
CA ILE A 631 -3.38 -10.70 -18.08
C ILE A 631 -2.94 -9.52 -18.95
N ASP A 632 -2.08 -9.76 -19.95
CA ASP A 632 -1.57 -8.71 -20.82
C ASP A 632 -2.69 -8.10 -21.68
N PHE A 633 -3.66 -8.91 -22.12
CA PHE A 633 -4.89 -8.40 -22.75
C PHE A 633 -5.62 -7.40 -21.85
N PHE A 634 -5.83 -7.72 -20.56
CA PHE A 634 -6.50 -6.80 -19.64
C PHE A 634 -5.66 -5.55 -19.37
N ARG A 635 -4.34 -5.68 -19.15
CA ARG A 635 -3.44 -4.54 -18.93
C ARG A 635 -3.54 -3.51 -20.07
N ILE A 636 -3.43 -3.98 -21.31
CA ILE A 636 -3.53 -3.14 -22.50
C ILE A 636 -4.90 -2.47 -22.58
N ARG A 637 -5.99 -3.23 -22.44
CA ARG A 637 -7.35 -2.68 -22.53
C ARG A 637 -7.67 -1.68 -21.43
N ILE A 638 -7.21 -1.94 -20.19
CA ILE A 638 -7.35 -1.03 -19.06
C ILE A 638 -6.62 0.27 -19.37
N ALA A 639 -5.36 0.21 -19.82
CA ALA A 639 -4.59 1.40 -20.17
C ALA A 639 -5.29 2.22 -21.27
N GLU A 640 -5.76 1.56 -22.33
CA GLU A 640 -6.52 2.19 -23.42
C GLU A 640 -7.80 2.87 -22.93
N ALA A 641 -8.55 2.21 -22.04
CA ALA A 641 -9.80 2.73 -21.50
C ALA A 641 -9.54 3.98 -20.65
N ILE A 642 -8.48 4.00 -19.82
CA ILE A 642 -8.09 5.18 -19.04
C ILE A 642 -7.69 6.34 -19.97
N ILE A 643 -6.91 6.08 -21.02
CA ILE A 643 -6.51 7.13 -21.98
C ILE A 643 -7.74 7.69 -22.71
N ARG A 644 -8.65 6.80 -23.14
CA ARG A 644 -9.89 7.18 -23.84
C ARG A 644 -10.84 8.00 -22.96
N SER A 645 -10.83 7.76 -21.65
CA SER A 645 -11.66 8.52 -20.72
C SER A 645 -11.25 10.00 -20.62
N LYS A 646 -10.09 10.39 -21.18
CA LYS A 646 -9.52 11.76 -21.13
C LYS A 646 -9.52 12.33 -19.72
N THR A 647 -9.19 11.47 -18.75
CA THR A 647 -9.15 11.87 -17.34
C THR A 647 -8.14 12.99 -17.12
N LYS A 648 -8.48 13.96 -16.26
CA LYS A 648 -7.53 14.99 -15.79
C LYS A 648 -6.66 14.50 -14.64
N ASP A 649 -6.99 13.34 -14.09
CA ASP A 649 -6.22 12.67 -13.04
C ASP A 649 -4.97 12.02 -13.66
N MET A 650 -3.82 12.63 -13.38
CA MET A 650 -2.52 12.18 -13.88
C MET A 650 -2.04 10.90 -13.21
N ARG A 651 -2.58 10.52 -12.06
CA ARG A 651 -2.25 9.23 -11.40
C ARG A 651 -2.90 8.07 -12.12
N LYS A 652 -4.12 8.25 -12.63
CA LYS A 652 -4.74 7.29 -13.56
C LYS A 652 -3.93 7.15 -14.85
N MET A 653 -3.42 8.25 -15.41
CA MET A 653 -2.50 8.19 -16.56
C MET A 653 -1.20 7.45 -16.23
N TYR A 654 -0.61 7.72 -15.06
CA TYR A 654 0.55 6.98 -14.58
C TYR A 654 0.26 5.48 -14.41
N LYS A 655 -0.93 5.11 -13.91
CA LYS A 655 -1.36 3.72 -13.85
C LYS A 655 -1.48 3.09 -15.24
N ALA A 656 -2.02 3.80 -16.23
CA ALA A 656 -2.07 3.33 -17.62
C ALA A 656 -0.66 3.08 -18.19
N MET A 657 0.29 3.98 -17.93
CA MET A 657 1.71 3.81 -18.29
C MET A 657 2.30 2.54 -17.66
N MET A 658 2.09 2.32 -16.37
CA MET A 658 2.55 1.12 -15.67
C MET A 658 1.93 -0.17 -16.25
N MET A 659 0.65 -0.15 -16.62
CA MET A 659 -0.01 -1.30 -17.25
C MET A 659 0.63 -1.63 -18.60
N PHE A 660 0.99 -0.63 -19.42
CA PHE A 660 1.72 -0.89 -20.67
C PHE A 660 3.12 -1.45 -20.44
N PHE A 661 3.89 -0.91 -19.48
CA PHE A 661 5.21 -1.47 -19.15
C PHE A 661 5.12 -2.93 -18.72
N LEU A 662 4.14 -3.26 -17.87
CA LEU A 662 3.93 -4.63 -17.41
C LEU A 662 3.50 -5.60 -18.53
N ALA A 663 2.80 -5.09 -19.55
CA ALA A 663 2.41 -5.84 -20.74
C ALA A 663 3.48 -5.85 -21.85
N ASP A 664 4.65 -5.26 -21.59
CA ASP A 664 5.75 -5.12 -22.56
C ASP A 664 5.34 -4.40 -23.86
N ASP A 665 4.48 -3.37 -23.74
CA ASP A 665 3.91 -2.62 -24.86
C ASP A 665 4.66 -1.30 -25.12
N GLU A 666 5.04 -1.05 -26.38
CA GLU A 666 5.85 0.12 -26.78
C GLU A 666 5.20 1.47 -26.48
N ARG A 667 3.87 1.53 -26.36
CA ARG A 667 3.13 2.76 -26.03
C ARG A 667 3.47 3.27 -24.62
N ALA A 668 4.03 2.41 -23.76
CA ALA A 668 4.49 2.77 -22.42
C ALA A 668 5.47 3.95 -22.45
N LEU A 669 6.49 3.88 -23.32
CA LEU A 669 7.55 4.90 -23.38
C LEU A 669 7.02 6.27 -23.81
N LYS A 670 6.13 6.30 -24.80
CA LYS A 670 5.52 7.55 -25.25
C LYS A 670 4.76 8.23 -24.12
N LEU A 671 3.92 7.46 -23.40
CA LEU A 671 3.16 7.99 -22.26
C LEU A 671 4.07 8.38 -21.10
N ALA A 672 5.16 7.64 -20.87
CA ALA A 672 6.15 7.95 -19.86
C ALA A 672 6.83 9.30 -20.10
N ILE A 673 7.22 9.61 -21.33
CA ILE A 673 7.81 10.91 -21.71
C ILE A 673 6.83 12.05 -21.43
N GLU A 674 5.56 11.89 -21.83
CA GLU A 674 4.51 12.89 -21.59
C GLU A 674 4.29 13.12 -20.09
N LEU A 675 4.22 12.05 -19.30
CA LEU A 675 4.01 12.13 -17.85
C LEU A 675 5.23 12.66 -17.10
N ALA A 676 6.44 12.32 -17.53
CA ALA A 676 7.66 12.81 -16.91
C ALA A 676 7.72 14.35 -16.94
N GLU A 677 7.36 15.00 -18.06
CA GLU A 677 7.29 16.47 -18.11
C GLU A 677 6.17 17.04 -17.21
N VAL A 678 5.03 16.36 -17.11
CA VAL A 678 3.93 16.80 -16.23
C VAL A 678 4.33 16.72 -14.76
N PHE A 679 4.84 15.58 -14.32
CA PHE A 679 5.21 15.36 -12.92
C PHE A 679 6.47 16.14 -12.52
N ARG A 680 7.41 16.37 -13.44
CA ARG A 680 8.51 17.33 -13.26
C ARG A 680 8.00 18.73 -12.93
N LYS A 681 7.06 19.26 -13.73
CA LYS A 681 6.47 20.60 -13.48
C LYS A 681 5.68 20.67 -12.17
N ARG A 682 5.13 19.54 -11.71
CA ARG A 682 4.43 19.42 -10.42
C ARG A 682 5.36 19.16 -9.24
N SER A 683 6.66 18.93 -9.48
CA SER A 683 7.65 18.57 -8.45
C SER A 683 7.27 17.31 -7.65
N ASP A 684 6.62 16.34 -8.30
CA ASP A 684 6.24 15.04 -7.69
C ASP A 684 7.38 14.03 -7.90
N VAL A 685 8.33 14.02 -6.97
CA VAL A 685 9.63 13.35 -7.13
C VAL A 685 9.50 11.83 -7.14
N ASP A 686 8.60 11.25 -6.34
CA ASP A 686 8.44 9.80 -6.23
C ASP A 686 7.87 9.17 -7.50
N ILE A 687 6.81 9.77 -8.04
CA ILE A 687 6.21 9.32 -9.31
C ILE A 687 7.22 9.52 -10.44
N LEU A 688 7.86 10.69 -10.49
CA LEU A 688 8.85 11.00 -11.51
C LEU A 688 10.04 10.02 -11.49
N ARG A 689 10.55 9.69 -10.30
CA ARG A 689 11.60 8.66 -10.11
C ARG A 689 11.16 7.32 -10.67
N ASN A 690 9.95 6.87 -10.36
CA ASN A 690 9.44 5.58 -10.82
C ASN A 690 9.21 5.56 -12.35
N ILE A 691 8.75 6.68 -12.93
CA ILE A 691 8.68 6.84 -14.39
C ILE A 691 10.06 6.63 -15.02
N PHE A 692 11.10 7.28 -14.49
CA PHE A 692 12.46 7.09 -15.00
C PHE A 692 12.97 5.66 -14.83
N LEU A 693 12.84 5.07 -13.64
CA LEU A 693 13.26 3.68 -13.39
C LEU A 693 12.63 2.70 -14.38
N ARG A 694 11.30 2.71 -14.50
CA ARG A 694 10.58 1.78 -15.38
C ARG A 694 10.89 2.00 -16.85
N SER A 695 11.02 3.25 -17.26
CA SER A 695 11.37 3.57 -18.64
C SER A 695 12.80 3.13 -18.97
N PHE A 696 13.75 3.35 -18.06
CA PHE A 696 15.14 2.97 -18.23
C PHE A 696 15.34 1.45 -18.21
N GLU A 697 14.66 0.73 -17.32
CA GLU A 697 14.58 -0.74 -17.33
C GLU A 697 14.08 -1.25 -18.68
N TYR A 698 12.98 -0.69 -19.20
CA TYR A 698 12.40 -1.07 -20.47
C TYR A 698 13.33 -0.79 -21.66
N ILE A 699 13.94 0.41 -21.71
CA ILE A 699 14.89 0.80 -22.76
C ILE A 699 16.10 -0.13 -22.79
N ILE A 700 16.65 -0.48 -21.63
CA ILE A 700 17.80 -1.39 -21.54
C ILE A 700 17.41 -2.79 -21.97
N LYS A 701 16.24 -3.28 -21.53
CA LYS A 701 15.74 -4.61 -21.87
C LYS A 701 15.55 -4.80 -23.39
N HIS A 702 15.08 -3.77 -24.09
CA HIS A 702 14.78 -3.83 -25.53
C HIS A 702 15.84 -3.17 -26.42
N GLU A 703 16.94 -2.71 -25.84
CA GLU A 703 18.04 -2.02 -26.53
C GLU A 703 17.60 -0.77 -27.32
N GLU A 704 16.50 -0.13 -26.91
CA GLU A 704 15.92 1.05 -27.58
C GLU A 704 16.56 2.37 -27.09
N TYR A 705 17.89 2.40 -26.97
CA TYR A 705 18.63 3.50 -26.34
C TYR A 705 18.35 4.88 -26.94
N GLY A 706 18.04 4.96 -28.25
CA GLY A 706 17.65 6.21 -28.91
C GLY A 706 16.41 6.87 -28.31
N LYS A 707 15.42 6.09 -27.84
CA LYS A 707 14.21 6.62 -27.18
C LYS A 707 14.49 7.13 -25.75
N GLY A 708 15.64 6.79 -25.18
CA GLY A 708 16.07 7.30 -23.86
C GLY A 708 16.46 8.77 -23.86
N LEU A 709 16.79 9.35 -25.03
CA LEU A 709 17.26 10.72 -25.14
C LEU A 709 16.24 11.75 -24.61
N ASP A 710 14.95 11.58 -24.92
CA ASP A 710 13.90 12.48 -24.44
C ASP A 710 13.77 12.45 -22.91
N LEU A 711 13.85 11.26 -22.31
CA LEU A 711 13.83 11.12 -20.87
C LEU A 711 15.07 11.73 -20.22
N LEU A 712 16.26 11.54 -20.82
CA LEU A 712 17.49 12.17 -20.34
C LEU A 712 17.42 13.71 -20.40
N LYS A 713 16.78 14.29 -21.43
CA LYS A 713 16.51 15.73 -21.52
C LYS A 713 15.56 16.23 -20.43
N ILE A 714 14.55 15.44 -20.08
CA ILE A 714 13.63 15.79 -18.98
C ILE A 714 14.36 15.70 -17.64
N LEU A 715 15.17 14.65 -17.47
CA LEU A 715 15.97 14.41 -16.29
C LEU A 715 16.99 15.53 -16.03
N SER A 716 17.69 16.02 -17.06
CA SER A 716 18.65 17.12 -16.90
C SER A 716 17.99 18.42 -16.44
N LYS A 717 16.75 18.70 -16.90
CA LYS A 717 15.91 19.80 -16.41
C LYS A 717 15.35 19.57 -15.00
N SER A 718 15.53 18.36 -14.45
CA SER A 718 15.07 17.94 -13.14
C SER A 718 16.19 17.87 -12.11
N GLY A 719 17.41 18.35 -12.42
CA GLY A 719 18.59 18.18 -11.56
C GLY A 719 18.51 18.76 -10.14
N HIS A 720 17.54 19.65 -9.86
CA HIS A 720 17.23 20.15 -8.52
C HIS A 720 16.33 19.19 -7.71
N LEU A 721 15.64 18.26 -8.38
CA LEU A 721 14.80 17.24 -7.77
C LEU A 721 15.68 16.04 -7.42
N ASN A 722 15.65 15.58 -6.17
CA ASN A 722 16.43 14.43 -5.72
C ASN A 722 15.78 13.12 -6.20
N ILE A 723 16.07 12.72 -7.44
CA ILE A 723 15.47 11.55 -8.10
C ILE A 723 16.08 10.21 -7.60
N GLY A 724 16.99 10.26 -6.63
CA GLY A 724 17.62 9.09 -6.00
C GLY A 724 18.77 8.47 -6.81
N SER A 725 19.67 7.78 -6.09
CA SER A 725 20.88 7.16 -6.66
C SER A 725 20.58 5.98 -7.59
N GLU A 726 19.44 5.31 -7.43
CA GLU A 726 19.02 4.17 -8.27
C GLU A 726 18.83 4.59 -9.74
N VAL A 727 18.16 5.71 -10.00
CA VAL A 727 17.97 6.24 -11.36
C VAL A 727 19.31 6.60 -11.98
N THR A 728 20.22 7.18 -11.20
CA THR A 728 21.53 7.61 -11.71
C THR A 728 22.42 6.46 -12.18
N GLY A 729 22.27 5.26 -11.62
CA GLY A 729 22.95 4.06 -12.11
C GLY A 729 22.57 3.69 -13.55
N PHE A 730 21.35 4.02 -13.98
CA PHE A 730 20.87 3.77 -15.34
C PHE A 730 21.30 4.86 -16.34
N ILE A 731 21.47 6.11 -15.89
CA ILE A 731 21.81 7.25 -16.76
C ILE A 731 23.06 6.96 -17.58
N GLU A 732 24.16 6.58 -16.91
CA GLU A 732 25.44 6.34 -17.57
C GLU A 732 25.31 5.21 -18.60
N LYS A 733 24.65 4.10 -18.22
CA LYS A 733 24.44 2.96 -19.11
C LYS A 733 23.64 3.35 -20.36
N ILE A 734 22.57 4.11 -20.21
CA ILE A 734 21.74 4.54 -21.34
C ILE A 734 22.52 5.54 -22.20
N ALA A 735 23.10 6.56 -21.58
CA ALA A 735 23.82 7.62 -22.28
C ALA A 735 24.99 7.08 -23.12
N LEU A 736 25.74 6.10 -22.61
CA LEU A 736 26.85 5.48 -23.35
C LEU A 736 26.41 4.65 -24.57
N ASN A 737 25.15 4.21 -24.61
CA ASN A 737 24.61 3.40 -25.70
C ASN A 737 23.72 4.19 -26.68
N VAL A 738 23.47 5.49 -26.42
CA VAL A 738 22.82 6.39 -27.38
C VAL A 738 23.77 6.61 -28.57
N LYS A 739 23.31 6.26 -29.78
CA LYS A 739 24.10 6.34 -31.02
C LYS A 739 24.14 7.73 -31.66
N ASP A 740 23.12 8.55 -31.42
CA ASP A 740 22.97 9.89 -32.02
C ASP A 740 22.99 10.98 -30.94
N TRP A 741 24.16 11.56 -30.74
CA TRP A 741 24.39 12.69 -29.83
C TRP A 741 24.50 14.02 -30.56
N GLN A 742 24.35 14.04 -31.90
CA GLN A 742 24.63 15.21 -32.70
C GLN A 742 23.63 16.34 -32.39
N GLY A 743 24.13 17.50 -31.94
CA GLY A 743 23.30 18.63 -31.49
C GLY A 743 22.84 18.58 -30.02
N GLU A 744 23.18 17.52 -29.28
CA GLU A 744 22.82 17.34 -27.86
C GLU A 744 24.05 17.33 -26.95
N GLU A 745 25.18 17.89 -27.39
CA GLU A 745 26.46 17.71 -26.69
C GLU A 745 26.45 18.38 -25.31
N LYS A 746 25.72 19.49 -25.15
CA LYS A 746 25.51 20.15 -23.85
C LYS A 746 24.84 19.22 -22.83
N LEU A 747 23.91 18.38 -23.27
CA LEU A 747 23.20 17.42 -22.42
C LEU A 747 24.17 16.42 -21.79
N ILE A 748 25.20 15.96 -22.54
CA ILE A 748 26.23 15.06 -22.02
C ILE A 748 26.94 15.66 -20.80
N LEU A 749 27.28 16.96 -20.88
CA LEU A 749 27.93 17.68 -19.79
C LEU A 749 26.99 17.86 -18.59
N ASP A 750 25.71 18.16 -18.83
CA ASP A 750 24.71 18.31 -17.76
C ASP A 750 24.43 16.98 -17.04
N LEU A 751 24.36 15.87 -17.79
CA LEU A 751 24.24 14.52 -17.22
C LEU A 751 25.48 14.12 -16.42
N ALA A 752 26.68 14.46 -16.91
CA ALA A 752 27.92 14.23 -16.16
C ALA A 752 27.90 14.96 -14.80
N ARG A 753 27.48 16.23 -14.78
CA ARG A 753 27.32 17.00 -13.55
C ARG A 753 26.27 16.38 -12.61
N THR A 754 25.16 15.90 -13.18
CA THR A 754 24.07 15.26 -12.42
C THR A 754 24.51 13.95 -11.76
N ILE A 755 25.24 13.09 -12.49
CA ILE A 755 25.78 11.84 -11.92
C ILE A 755 26.74 12.15 -10.78
N HIS A 756 27.63 13.14 -10.97
CA HIS A 756 28.58 13.56 -9.95
C HIS A 756 27.88 14.11 -8.70
N SER A 757 26.86 14.96 -8.85
CA SER A 757 26.18 15.56 -7.69
C SER A 757 25.40 14.54 -6.85
N VAL A 758 24.87 13.48 -7.46
CA VAL A 758 24.03 12.49 -6.77
C VAL A 758 24.84 11.33 -6.20
N GLN A 759 25.78 10.78 -6.96
CA GLN A 759 26.55 9.59 -6.57
C GLN A 759 27.98 9.90 -6.13
N PHE A 760 28.45 11.14 -6.30
CA PHE A 760 29.87 11.50 -6.14
C PHE A 760 30.81 10.61 -6.99
N LYS A 761 30.29 10.01 -8.07
CA LYS A 761 31.04 9.18 -9.01
C LYS A 761 31.59 10.06 -10.13
N GLU A 762 32.82 9.80 -10.54
CA GLU A 762 33.41 10.47 -11.69
C GLU A 762 32.87 9.87 -13.00
N PRO A 763 32.12 10.64 -13.82
CA PRO A 763 31.48 10.14 -15.04
C PRO A 763 32.45 10.15 -16.23
N VAL A 764 33.63 9.52 -16.07
CA VAL A 764 34.76 9.61 -17.01
C VAL A 764 34.36 9.12 -18.41
N GLU A 765 33.62 8.03 -18.51
CA GLU A 765 33.19 7.48 -19.80
C GLU A 765 32.23 8.42 -20.54
N LEU A 766 31.33 9.08 -19.81
CA LEU A 766 30.40 10.04 -20.39
C LEU A 766 31.14 11.29 -20.91
N LEU A 767 32.16 11.75 -20.18
CA LEU A 767 33.06 12.81 -20.64
C LEU A 767 33.87 12.39 -21.88
N ASN A 768 34.33 11.13 -21.94
CA ASN A 768 35.01 10.60 -23.13
C ASN A 768 34.10 10.63 -24.37
N THR A 769 32.80 10.37 -24.21
CA THR A 769 31.81 10.52 -25.28
C THR A 769 31.75 11.96 -25.79
N TYR A 770 31.67 12.96 -24.91
CA TYR A 770 31.72 14.37 -25.31
C TYR A 770 33.03 14.71 -26.05
N LYS A 771 34.17 14.28 -25.51
CA LYS A 771 35.50 14.51 -26.09
C LYS A 771 35.62 13.96 -27.50
N LYS A 772 35.02 12.79 -27.79
CA LYS A 772 35.00 12.22 -29.16
C LYS A 772 34.21 13.08 -30.15
N LEU A 773 33.16 13.77 -29.68
CA LEU A 773 32.25 14.57 -30.53
C LEU A 773 32.74 16.01 -30.77
N LYS A 774 33.26 16.68 -29.74
CA LYS A 774 33.65 18.11 -29.80
C LYS A 774 35.13 18.37 -29.47
N GLY A 775 35.90 17.36 -29.12
CA GLY A 775 37.26 17.51 -28.62
C GLY A 775 37.32 18.08 -27.21
N GLU A 776 38.50 18.58 -26.81
CA GLU A 776 38.73 19.18 -25.50
C GLU A 776 38.55 20.71 -25.52
N ASP A 777 37.34 21.13 -25.85
CA ASP A 777 36.98 22.54 -25.84
C ASP A 777 36.87 23.12 -24.40
N LYS A 778 36.51 24.40 -24.30
CA LYS A 778 36.40 25.10 -23.02
C LYS A 778 35.35 24.48 -22.07
N TYR A 779 34.27 23.90 -22.60
CA TYR A 779 33.19 23.33 -21.79
C TYR A 779 33.54 21.93 -21.27
N TYR A 780 34.22 21.12 -22.09
CA TYR A 780 34.80 19.86 -21.64
C TYR A 780 35.79 20.08 -20.49
N LYS A 781 36.75 21.00 -20.69
CA LYS A 781 37.80 21.30 -19.70
C LYS A 781 37.22 21.78 -18.38
N TRP A 782 36.26 22.71 -18.42
CA TRP A 782 35.56 23.20 -17.24
C TRP A 782 34.79 22.08 -16.52
N THR A 783 34.01 21.30 -17.26
CA THR A 783 33.17 20.23 -16.67
C THR A 783 34.02 19.11 -16.10
N ARG A 784 35.07 18.67 -16.79
CA ARG A 784 36.00 17.63 -16.32
C ARG A 784 36.61 18.00 -14.98
N ILE A 785 37.06 19.24 -14.81
CA ILE A 785 37.62 19.70 -13.53
C ILE A 785 36.56 19.73 -12.43
N LYS A 786 35.34 20.13 -12.77
CA LYS A 786 34.22 20.16 -11.82
C LYS A 786 33.87 18.76 -11.29
N VAL A 787 33.74 17.77 -12.17
CA VAL A 787 33.27 16.42 -11.79
C VAL A 787 34.38 15.43 -11.42
N CYS A 788 35.64 15.75 -11.74
CA CYS A 788 36.83 14.97 -11.36
C CYS A 788 37.76 15.79 -10.44
N ALA A 789 37.19 16.67 -9.61
CA ALA A 789 37.95 17.62 -8.79
C ALA A 789 38.96 16.97 -7.84
N TYR A 790 38.68 15.73 -7.41
CA TYR A 790 39.46 15.00 -6.40
C TYR A 790 40.52 14.06 -6.99
N THR A 791 40.41 13.67 -8.26
CA THR A 791 41.41 12.80 -8.93
C THR A 791 42.40 13.55 -9.79
N ILE A 792 42.05 14.74 -10.28
CA ILE A 792 42.95 15.56 -11.10
C ILE A 792 43.96 16.28 -10.20
N PRO A 793 45.27 16.23 -10.52
CA PRO A 793 46.26 17.01 -9.80
C PRO A 793 45.87 18.50 -9.74
N HIS A 794 45.70 19.05 -8.52
CA HIS A 794 45.18 20.41 -8.34
C HIS A 794 45.96 21.50 -9.09
N LYS A 795 47.27 21.32 -9.28
CA LYS A 795 48.10 22.23 -10.08
C LYS A 795 47.69 22.27 -11.56
N GLU A 796 47.41 21.10 -12.14
CA GLU A 796 46.94 20.96 -13.52
C GLU A 796 45.56 21.59 -13.67
N ALA A 797 44.61 21.22 -12.80
CA ALA A 797 43.26 21.77 -12.80
C ALA A 797 43.25 23.31 -12.68
N THR A 798 44.05 23.86 -11.75
CA THR A 798 44.15 25.31 -11.57
C THR A 798 44.69 26.03 -12.82
N ALA A 799 45.72 25.46 -13.47
CA ALA A 799 46.28 26.05 -14.68
C ALA A 799 45.25 26.09 -15.82
N VAL A 800 44.49 25.01 -16.00
CA VAL A 800 43.42 24.93 -17.00
C VAL A 800 42.33 25.94 -16.71
N LEU A 801 41.81 26.01 -15.47
CA LEU A 801 40.78 26.97 -15.10
C LEU A 801 41.23 28.43 -15.31
N LYS A 802 42.48 28.77 -14.94
CA LYS A 802 43.05 30.11 -15.18
C LYS A 802 43.08 30.47 -16.67
N GLY A 803 43.42 29.52 -17.52
CA GLY A 803 43.41 29.70 -18.98
C GLY A 803 42.02 29.99 -19.55
N LEU A 804 40.95 29.60 -18.85
CA LEU A 804 39.55 29.75 -19.30
C LEU A 804 38.86 31.04 -18.79
N MET A 805 39.53 31.84 -17.94
CA MET A 805 38.92 32.99 -17.26
C MET A 805 38.28 34.04 -18.19
N ASN A 806 38.76 34.14 -19.43
CA ASN A 806 38.27 35.10 -20.42
C ASN A 806 37.50 34.43 -21.57
N SER A 807 37.17 33.14 -21.45
CA SER A 807 36.58 32.35 -22.54
C SER A 807 35.05 32.31 -22.55
N PHE A 808 34.38 32.89 -21.53
CA PHE A 808 32.93 32.82 -21.35
C PHE A 808 32.30 34.22 -21.32
N GLU A 809 31.04 34.30 -21.76
CA GLU A 809 30.23 35.53 -21.80
C GLU A 809 28.85 35.31 -21.15
N GLY A 810 28.13 36.39 -20.88
CA GLY A 810 26.77 36.34 -20.30
C GLY A 810 26.69 35.53 -19.00
N ASN A 811 25.64 34.69 -18.89
CA ASN A 811 25.37 33.85 -17.71
C ASN A 811 26.38 32.69 -17.55
N GLU A 812 27.00 32.25 -18.65
CA GLU A 812 28.05 31.22 -18.59
C GLU A 812 29.28 31.74 -17.86
N LYS A 813 29.61 33.03 -18.06
CA LYS A 813 30.69 33.69 -17.33
C LYS A 813 30.42 33.67 -15.83
N ILE A 814 29.20 34.01 -15.41
CA ILE A 814 28.82 33.99 -13.99
C ILE A 814 29.01 32.57 -13.42
N SER A 815 28.42 31.57 -14.06
CA SER A 815 28.48 30.16 -13.63
C SER A 815 29.92 29.63 -13.53
N PHE A 816 30.76 29.95 -14.53
CA PHE A 816 32.17 29.57 -14.52
C PHE A 816 32.92 30.23 -13.36
N TYR A 817 32.71 31.52 -13.09
CA TYR A 817 33.39 32.22 -12.01
C TYR A 817 32.92 31.76 -10.63
N PHE A 818 31.66 31.36 -10.47
CA PHE A 818 31.17 30.68 -9.26
C PHE A 818 31.96 29.38 -9.01
N ASP A 819 32.01 28.50 -10.00
CA ASP A 819 32.73 27.23 -9.91
C ASP A 819 34.24 27.45 -9.70
N LEU A 820 34.82 28.46 -10.34
CA LEU A 820 36.22 28.83 -10.18
C LEU A 820 36.50 29.25 -8.75
N VAL A 821 35.74 30.21 -8.20
CA VAL A 821 35.90 30.69 -6.83
C VAL A 821 35.75 29.53 -5.85
N TRP A 822 34.71 28.70 -6.02
CA TRP A 822 34.50 27.52 -5.19
C TRP A 822 35.71 26.59 -5.24
N TYR A 823 36.19 26.25 -6.44
CA TYR A 823 37.33 25.34 -6.62
C TYR A 823 38.61 25.91 -6.01
N VAL A 824 38.99 27.15 -6.36
CA VAL A 824 40.25 27.71 -5.87
C VAL A 824 40.23 28.03 -4.37
N PHE A 825 39.05 28.26 -3.79
CA PHE A 825 38.91 28.49 -2.36
C PHE A 825 38.93 27.18 -1.56
N PHE A 826 38.05 26.22 -1.89
CA PHE A 826 37.86 25.00 -1.10
C PHE A 826 38.87 23.89 -1.42
N ILE A 827 39.36 23.83 -2.66
CA ILE A 827 40.23 22.74 -3.10
C ILE A 827 41.70 23.14 -3.05
N THR A 828 42.07 24.32 -3.57
CA THR A 828 43.49 24.68 -3.75
C THR A 828 44.02 25.75 -2.79
N GLY A 829 43.14 26.53 -2.18
CA GLY A 829 43.51 27.67 -1.32
C GLY A 829 44.20 28.83 -2.04
N ASP A 830 44.08 28.94 -3.37
CA ASP A 830 44.69 30.02 -4.15
C ASP A 830 43.94 31.35 -3.97
N THR A 831 44.27 32.06 -2.89
CA THR A 831 43.65 33.35 -2.53
C THR A 831 43.86 34.46 -3.55
N VAL A 832 44.91 34.42 -4.38
CA VAL A 832 45.17 35.46 -5.37
C VAL A 832 44.16 35.33 -6.51
N THR A 833 43.94 34.10 -6.95
CA THR A 833 42.97 33.80 -8.01
C THR A 833 41.54 33.95 -7.50
N GLU A 834 41.26 33.51 -6.27
CA GLU A 834 39.93 33.68 -5.67
C GLU A 834 39.54 35.16 -5.57
N LYS A 835 40.40 36.04 -5.05
CA LYS A 835 40.09 37.48 -4.96
C LYS A 835 39.86 38.11 -6.33
N LYS A 836 40.67 37.75 -7.33
CA LYS A 836 40.49 38.22 -8.71
C LYS A 836 39.15 37.75 -9.28
N ALA A 837 38.82 36.47 -9.11
CA ALA A 837 37.58 35.88 -9.59
C ALA A 837 36.35 36.47 -8.87
N MET A 838 36.44 36.70 -7.56
CA MET A 838 35.39 37.34 -6.78
C MET A 838 35.16 38.80 -7.21
N SER A 839 36.21 39.56 -7.49
CA SER A 839 36.07 40.94 -8.01
C SER A 839 35.35 40.98 -9.35
N VAL A 840 35.55 39.98 -10.21
CA VAL A 840 34.79 39.85 -11.46
C VAL A 840 33.31 39.59 -11.17
N LEU A 841 32.98 38.67 -10.25
CA LEU A 841 31.58 38.42 -9.85
C LEU A 841 30.92 39.66 -9.24
N GLU A 842 31.62 40.39 -8.37
CA GLU A 842 31.14 41.65 -7.77
C GLU A 842 30.83 42.70 -8.85
N SER A 843 31.68 42.83 -9.88
CA SER A 843 31.42 43.75 -10.99
C SER A 843 30.18 43.37 -11.82
N MET A 844 29.72 42.13 -11.72
CA MET A 844 28.58 41.58 -12.44
C MET A 844 27.31 41.52 -11.58
N GLU A 845 27.36 41.89 -10.30
CA GLU A 845 26.24 41.77 -9.35
C GLU A 845 24.95 42.40 -9.86
N LEU A 846 25.02 43.60 -10.45
CA LEU A 846 23.84 44.31 -10.98
C LEU A 846 23.17 43.59 -12.15
N LYS A 847 23.90 42.71 -12.85
CA LYS A 847 23.40 41.93 -13.99
C LYS A 847 22.82 40.57 -13.57
N MET A 848 23.01 40.16 -12.31
CA MET A 848 22.47 38.92 -11.77
C MET A 848 20.98 39.06 -11.45
N ASP A 849 20.19 38.04 -11.77
CA ASP A 849 18.82 37.92 -11.25
C ASP A 849 18.82 37.62 -9.74
N ASN A 850 17.65 37.68 -9.10
CA ASN A 850 17.54 37.50 -7.66
C ASN A 850 17.99 36.11 -7.18
N GLY A 851 17.81 35.04 -7.97
CA GLY A 851 18.25 33.69 -7.59
C GLY A 851 19.77 33.59 -7.60
N ILE A 852 20.40 34.03 -8.68
CA ILE A 852 21.87 34.06 -8.79
C ILE A 852 22.49 34.98 -7.73
N LYS A 853 21.82 36.08 -7.35
CA LYS A 853 22.27 36.94 -6.25
C LYS A 853 22.25 36.23 -4.90
N VAL A 854 21.25 35.40 -4.63
CA VAL A 854 21.20 34.60 -3.40
C VAL A 854 22.40 33.67 -3.32
N ASP A 855 22.69 32.92 -4.39
CA ASP A 855 23.88 32.05 -4.47
C ASP A 855 25.18 32.83 -4.31
N PHE A 856 25.27 34.02 -4.93
CA PHE A 856 26.43 34.89 -4.86
C PHE A 856 26.73 35.31 -3.41
N TYR A 857 25.70 35.76 -2.70
CA TYR A 857 25.84 36.18 -1.31
C TYR A 857 26.05 35.00 -0.35
N PHE A 858 25.55 33.80 -0.64
CA PHE A 858 25.91 32.60 0.13
C PHE A 858 27.37 32.19 -0.07
N LEU A 859 27.88 32.21 -1.30
CA LEU A 859 29.29 31.94 -1.56
C LEU A 859 30.19 32.97 -0.86
N LYS A 860 29.84 34.26 -0.97
CA LYS A 860 30.54 35.35 -0.30
C LYS A 860 30.50 35.22 1.22
N ASN A 861 29.34 34.90 1.78
CA ASN A 861 29.16 34.61 3.21
C ASN A 861 30.05 33.45 3.67
N THR A 862 30.06 32.34 2.91
CA THR A 862 30.86 31.17 3.26
C THR A 862 32.35 31.52 3.31
N ILE A 863 32.86 32.28 2.34
CA ILE A 863 34.25 32.76 2.32
C ILE A 863 34.52 33.69 3.52
N ALA A 864 33.62 34.63 3.80
CA ALA A 864 33.73 35.55 4.93
C ALA A 864 33.81 34.78 6.27
N MET A 865 32.95 33.78 6.47
CA MET A 865 32.93 32.94 7.67
C MET A 865 34.21 32.10 7.82
N HIS A 866 34.78 31.60 6.72
CA HIS A 866 36.07 30.91 6.75
C HIS A 866 37.23 31.84 7.08
N ARG A 867 37.13 33.12 6.71
CA ARG A 867 38.08 34.19 7.08
C ARG A 867 37.79 34.85 8.42
N ASP A 868 36.82 34.35 9.19
CA ASP A 868 36.39 34.94 10.48
C ASP A 868 35.94 36.41 10.34
N ASP A 869 35.49 36.83 9.15
CA ASP A 869 34.94 38.16 8.87
C ASP A 869 33.43 38.15 9.15
N LEU A 870 33.09 38.27 10.43
CA LEU A 870 31.69 38.21 10.87
C LEU A 870 30.89 39.45 10.45
N THR A 871 31.57 40.56 10.13
CA THR A 871 30.92 41.78 9.65
C THR A 871 30.42 41.59 8.22
N GLU A 872 31.27 41.08 7.33
CA GLU A 872 30.86 40.79 5.95
C GLU A 872 29.86 39.63 5.89
N SER A 873 30.03 38.61 6.75
CA SER A 873 29.06 37.51 6.88
C SER A 873 27.67 38.02 7.25
N LYS A 874 27.57 38.88 8.28
CA LYS A 874 26.32 39.52 8.67
C LYS A 874 25.74 40.38 7.54
N ARG A 875 26.57 41.18 6.85
CA ARG A 875 26.15 42.00 5.70
C ARG A 875 25.53 41.15 4.59
N CYS A 876 26.17 40.03 4.24
CA CYS A 876 25.68 39.11 3.21
C CYS A 876 24.32 38.52 3.59
N LEU A 877 24.18 38.02 4.82
CA LEU A 877 22.91 37.44 5.27
C LEU A 877 21.79 38.48 5.42
N ASP A 878 22.10 39.71 5.83
CA ASP A 878 21.12 40.82 5.85
C ASP A 878 20.64 41.19 4.44
N ILE A 879 21.48 41.02 3.41
CA ILE A 879 21.10 41.20 2.01
C ILE A 879 20.23 40.03 1.54
N VAL A 880 20.66 38.78 1.77
CA VAL A 880 19.88 37.58 1.42
C VAL A 880 18.49 37.62 2.04
N GLN A 881 18.36 38.09 3.29
CA GLN A 881 17.07 38.22 3.97
C GLN A 881 16.10 39.18 3.25
N LYS A 882 16.62 40.19 2.53
CA LYS A 882 15.83 41.16 1.76
C LYS A 882 15.54 40.68 0.33
N LEU A 883 16.27 39.68 -0.15
CA LEU A 883 16.02 39.04 -1.44
C LEU A 883 14.89 38.00 -1.30
N ASP A 884 14.07 37.87 -2.34
CA ASP A 884 12.96 36.89 -2.35
C ASP A 884 13.51 35.47 -2.54
N MET A 885 13.73 34.76 -1.43
CA MET A 885 14.11 33.33 -1.41
C MET A 885 12.90 32.47 -1.78
N LYS A 886 12.77 32.12 -3.06
CA LYS A 886 11.64 31.33 -3.57
C LYS A 886 11.75 29.86 -3.19
N GLU A 887 12.95 29.30 -3.18
CA GLU A 887 13.18 27.86 -3.01
C GLU A 887 13.31 27.45 -1.54
N SER A 888 12.98 26.19 -1.23
CA SER A 888 13.18 25.62 0.10
C SER A 888 14.66 25.58 0.50
N ASP A 889 15.54 25.46 -0.48
CA ASP A 889 16.96 25.18 -0.29
C ASP A 889 17.69 26.43 0.15
N ASP A 890 17.40 27.56 -0.50
CA ASP A 890 17.88 28.87 -0.10
C ASP A 890 17.54 29.16 1.37
N ARG A 891 16.30 28.85 1.79
CA ARG A 891 15.87 29.05 3.18
C ARG A 891 16.61 28.11 4.15
N PHE A 892 16.95 26.90 3.71
CA PHE A 892 17.76 25.98 4.50
C PHE A 892 19.18 26.54 4.69
N VAL A 893 19.86 26.88 3.59
CA VAL A 893 21.22 27.43 3.61
C VAL A 893 21.26 28.68 4.47
N PHE A 894 20.28 29.57 4.31
CA PHE A 894 20.14 30.78 5.13
C PHE A 894 20.05 30.50 6.63
N TYR A 895 19.20 29.57 7.05
CA TYR A 895 19.09 29.23 8.48
C TYR A 895 20.33 28.51 9.01
N ASN A 896 20.97 27.65 8.21
CA ASN A 896 22.23 27.02 8.58
C ASN A 896 23.33 28.07 8.80
N ASP A 897 23.47 29.01 7.86
CA ASP A 897 24.48 30.07 7.92
C ASP A 897 24.24 31.03 9.09
N LEU A 898 22.99 31.41 9.36
CA LEU A 898 22.63 32.17 10.56
C LEU A 898 23.00 31.42 11.85
N ALA A 899 22.82 30.10 11.87
CA ALA A 899 23.18 29.31 13.04
C ALA A 899 24.69 29.35 13.29
N ILE A 900 25.50 29.22 12.24
CA ILE A 900 26.97 29.26 12.35
C ILE A 900 27.45 30.68 12.67
N LEU A 901 26.89 31.73 12.05
CA LEU A 901 27.22 33.13 12.36
C LEU A 901 27.00 33.44 13.84
N HIS A 902 25.79 33.15 14.36
CA HIS A 902 25.49 33.38 15.76
C HIS A 902 26.33 32.50 16.70
N SER A 903 26.70 31.29 16.28
CA SER A 903 27.64 30.47 17.04
C SER A 903 29.02 31.12 17.16
N ASN A 904 29.50 31.84 16.14
CA ASN A 904 30.79 32.52 16.19
C ASN A 904 30.69 33.84 16.98
N LEU A 905 29.63 34.63 16.76
CA LEU A 905 29.36 35.88 17.49
C LEU A 905 29.25 35.64 19.00
N ALA A 906 28.71 34.50 19.42
CA ALA A 906 28.69 34.13 20.83
C ALA A 906 30.10 34.14 21.46
N TYR A 907 31.14 33.68 20.76
CA TYR A 907 32.51 33.70 21.30
C TYR A 907 33.23 35.04 21.15
N GLU A 908 32.76 35.92 20.25
CA GLU A 908 33.29 37.27 20.11
C GLU A 908 32.70 38.20 21.18
N ASN A 909 31.37 38.15 21.34
CA ASN A 909 30.61 39.01 22.26
C ASN A 909 30.51 38.44 23.68
N PHE A 910 30.74 37.13 23.85
CA PHE A 910 30.45 36.39 25.08
C PHE A 910 28.98 36.55 25.55
N ASP A 911 28.04 36.51 24.59
CA ASP A 911 26.59 36.63 24.81
C ASP A 911 25.85 35.28 24.66
N ALA A 912 25.08 34.91 25.69
CA ALA A 912 24.24 33.72 25.68
C ALA A 912 23.01 33.83 24.74
N ASP A 913 22.62 35.04 24.34
CA ASP A 913 21.56 35.23 23.33
C ASP A 913 21.98 34.72 21.96
N ASP A 914 23.24 34.93 21.57
CA ASP A 914 23.80 34.41 20.32
C ASP A 914 23.82 32.86 20.32
N ILE A 915 24.10 32.21 21.45
CA ILE A 915 23.97 30.74 21.59
C ILE A 915 22.51 30.29 21.39
N ARG A 916 21.54 31.02 21.97
CA ARG A 916 20.11 30.71 21.81
C ARG A 916 19.66 30.88 20.36
N LYS A 917 20.13 31.93 19.68
CA LYS A 917 19.88 32.16 18.24
C LYS A 917 20.50 31.06 17.39
N ALA A 918 21.76 30.69 17.64
CA ALA A 918 22.42 29.60 16.93
C ALA A 918 21.60 28.30 16.99
N LEU A 919 21.20 27.90 18.21
CA LEU A 919 20.37 26.70 18.41
C LEU A 919 19.00 26.81 17.72
N LYS A 920 18.34 27.98 17.83
CA LYS A 920 17.04 28.25 17.18
C LYS A 920 17.13 28.07 15.67
N TYR A 921 18.16 28.63 15.04
CA TYR A 921 18.33 28.54 13.60
C TYR A 921 18.75 27.14 13.13
N SER A 922 19.61 26.42 13.88
CA SER A 922 19.91 25.01 13.58
C SER A 922 18.67 24.12 13.61
N VAL A 923 17.78 24.31 14.60
CA VAL A 923 16.52 23.57 14.68
C VAL A 923 15.57 23.93 13.53
N LYS A 924 15.53 25.21 13.11
CA LYS A 924 14.75 25.63 11.94
C LYS A 924 15.27 24.99 10.65
N ALA A 925 16.58 24.98 10.44
CA ALA A 925 17.21 24.34 9.29
C ALA A 925 16.92 22.83 9.25
N GLN A 926 17.10 22.13 10.37
CA GLN A 926 16.78 20.70 10.47
C GLN A 926 15.29 20.41 10.22
N LYS A 927 14.40 21.23 10.81
CA LYS A 927 12.96 21.09 10.58
C LYS A 927 12.61 21.28 9.11
N LEU A 928 13.19 22.28 8.46
CA LEU A 928 12.93 22.56 7.05
C LEU A 928 13.38 21.41 6.14
N LEU A 929 14.52 20.77 6.42
CA LEU A 929 14.95 19.59 5.65
C LEU A 929 14.04 18.39 5.89
N ASN A 930 13.62 18.14 7.14
CA ASN A 930 12.66 17.09 7.47
C ASN A 930 11.30 17.32 6.77
N ASP A 931 10.79 18.55 6.80
CA ASP A 931 9.50 18.91 6.20
C ASP A 931 9.54 18.78 4.66
N ASN A 932 10.72 18.94 4.04
CA ASN A 932 10.93 18.84 2.58
C ASN A 932 11.56 17.51 2.13
N GLN A 933 11.69 16.50 3.01
CA GLN A 933 12.28 15.18 2.71
C GLN A 933 13.67 15.25 2.05
N LYS A 934 14.51 16.19 2.49
CA LYS A 934 15.86 16.39 1.93
C LYS A 934 16.91 15.63 2.72
N ASP A 935 16.88 14.31 2.57
CA ASP A 935 17.75 13.38 3.30
C ASP A 935 19.25 13.59 3.00
N SER A 936 19.60 14.22 1.87
CA SER A 936 20.99 14.53 1.47
C SER A 936 21.72 15.43 2.46
N ASP A 937 21.03 16.43 2.99
CA ASP A 937 21.62 17.51 3.80
C ASP A 937 21.35 17.35 5.31
N LEU A 938 20.44 16.44 5.64
CA LEU A 938 20.07 16.07 7.01
C LEU A 938 21.24 15.58 7.88
N PRO A 939 22.20 14.79 7.37
CA PRO A 939 23.35 14.32 8.14
C PRO A 939 24.20 15.48 8.69
N LEU A 940 24.47 16.48 7.85
CA LEU A 940 25.29 17.65 8.18
C LEU A 940 24.66 18.46 9.31
N ILE A 941 23.40 18.88 9.14
CA ILE A 941 22.75 19.76 10.12
C ILE A 941 22.53 19.04 11.45
N THR A 942 22.20 17.75 11.40
CA THR A 942 21.91 16.95 12.59
C THR A 942 23.19 16.68 13.37
N THR A 943 24.31 16.41 12.69
CA THR A 943 25.63 16.28 13.31
C THR A 943 26.11 17.58 13.96
N ASN A 944 25.90 18.72 13.30
CA ASN A 944 26.23 20.04 13.86
C ASN A 944 25.37 20.37 15.09
N LEU A 945 24.05 20.14 15.00
CA LEU A 945 23.11 20.31 16.12
C LEU A 945 23.49 19.42 17.31
N ALA A 946 23.92 18.18 17.06
CA ALA A 946 24.42 17.28 18.09
C ALA A 946 25.63 17.87 18.83
N GLY A 947 26.57 18.50 18.10
CA GLY A 947 27.72 19.20 18.67
C GLY A 947 27.32 20.37 19.60
N PHE A 948 26.28 21.14 19.23
CA PHE A 948 25.74 22.19 20.09
C PHE A 948 25.10 21.65 21.36
N TYR A 949 24.29 20.59 21.24
CA TYR A 949 23.70 19.92 22.40
C TYR A 949 24.78 19.36 23.33
N MET A 950 25.82 18.74 22.76
CA MET A 950 26.94 18.19 23.52
C MET A 950 27.67 19.29 24.29
N SER A 951 27.99 20.40 23.62
CA SER A 951 28.71 21.54 24.21
C SER A 951 27.90 22.23 25.32
N SER A 952 26.58 22.20 25.24
CA SER A 952 25.64 22.79 26.21
C SER A 952 25.16 21.80 27.28
N GLY A 953 25.65 20.56 27.27
CA GLY A 953 25.31 19.51 28.25
C GLY A 953 23.93 18.85 28.09
N PHE A 954 23.27 19.01 26.94
CA PHE A 954 22.03 18.30 26.59
C PHE A 954 22.33 16.90 26.01
N ILE A 955 23.00 16.05 26.78
CA ILE A 955 23.62 14.80 26.27
C ILE A 955 22.63 13.87 25.58
N LYS A 956 21.45 13.61 26.15
CA LYS A 956 20.47 12.73 25.50
C LYS A 956 20.01 13.27 24.13
N LYS A 957 19.91 14.60 23.99
CA LYS A 957 19.58 15.22 22.70
C LYS A 957 20.75 15.13 21.72
N ALA A 958 21.98 15.28 22.22
CA ALA A 958 23.19 15.11 21.42
C ALA A 958 23.33 13.67 20.90
N GLU A 959 23.20 12.68 21.78
CA GLU A 959 23.27 11.25 21.44
C GLU A 959 22.23 10.88 20.37
N ARG A 960 20.99 11.35 20.54
CA ARG A 960 19.93 11.18 19.55
C ARG A 960 20.27 11.83 18.20
N ALA A 961 20.74 13.08 18.22
CA ALA A 961 21.08 13.80 16.99
C ALA A 961 22.31 13.17 16.27
N TYR A 962 23.29 12.63 17.00
CA TYR A 962 24.39 11.88 16.37
C TYR A 962 23.90 10.58 15.71
N MET A 963 22.97 9.85 16.34
CA MET A 963 22.36 8.67 15.72
C MET A 963 21.53 9.01 14.49
N GLU A 964 20.71 10.06 14.56
CA GLU A 964 19.93 10.54 13.42
C GLU A 964 20.87 10.94 12.26
N GLY A 965 21.94 11.69 12.53
CA GLY A 965 22.91 12.11 11.52
C GLY A 965 23.61 10.92 10.85
N LEU A 966 24.01 9.92 11.64
CA LEU A 966 24.64 8.70 11.12
C LEU A 966 23.64 7.85 10.31
N TYR A 967 22.39 7.74 10.77
CA TYR A 967 21.34 7.01 10.07
C TYR A 967 21.07 7.60 8.68
N PHE A 968 20.80 8.91 8.60
CA PHE A 968 20.57 9.57 7.32
C PHE A 968 21.80 9.50 6.42
N GLY A 969 23.00 9.66 6.99
CA GLY A 969 24.25 9.57 6.23
C GLY A 969 24.43 8.19 5.60
N LEU A 970 24.19 7.12 6.37
CA LEU A 970 24.27 5.74 5.90
C LEU A 970 23.19 5.42 4.86
N ALA A 971 21.97 5.94 5.02
CA ALA A 971 20.87 5.72 4.08
C ALA A 971 21.20 6.19 2.65
N ILE A 972 21.96 7.27 2.52
CA ILE A 972 22.39 7.84 1.24
C ILE A 972 23.85 7.52 0.87
N ASN A 973 24.55 6.74 1.70
CA ASN A 973 25.98 6.44 1.57
C ASN A 973 26.86 7.71 1.40
N HIS A 974 26.64 8.72 2.24
CA HIS A 974 27.30 10.03 2.09
C HIS A 974 28.83 9.94 2.33
N PRO A 975 29.69 10.26 1.34
CA PRO A 975 31.14 10.04 1.45
C PRO A 975 31.84 10.96 2.45
N VAL A 976 31.29 12.15 2.70
CA VAL A 976 31.84 13.14 3.64
C VAL A 976 31.17 13.11 5.02
N GLU A 977 29.84 13.15 5.10
CA GLU A 977 29.12 13.26 6.36
C GLU A 977 29.21 12.00 7.24
N ILE A 978 29.24 10.78 6.67
CA ILE A 978 29.41 9.56 7.49
C ILE A 978 30.74 9.59 8.27
N PRO A 979 31.91 9.78 7.62
CA PRO A 979 33.17 9.95 8.35
C PRO A 979 33.14 11.11 9.36
N TYR A 980 32.47 12.21 9.03
CA TYR A 980 32.35 13.36 9.91
C TYR A 980 31.59 13.05 11.20
N THR A 981 30.41 12.44 11.10
CA THR A 981 29.63 12.01 12.27
C THR A 981 30.40 10.98 13.08
N LYS A 982 31.04 10.00 12.42
CA LYS A 982 31.89 8.98 13.07
C LYS A 982 33.06 9.60 13.83
N SER A 983 33.74 10.60 13.27
CA SER A 983 34.81 11.33 13.97
C SER A 983 34.31 11.96 15.29
N ARG A 984 33.11 12.56 15.29
CA ARG A 984 32.51 13.11 16.53
C ARG A 984 32.15 12.02 17.53
N ILE A 985 31.59 10.91 17.07
CA ILE A 985 31.25 9.77 17.92
C ILE A 985 32.51 9.14 18.53
N ALA A 986 33.63 9.06 17.79
CA ALA A 986 34.90 8.58 18.32
C ALA A 986 35.41 9.45 19.49
N ILE A 987 35.29 10.78 19.40
CA ILE A 987 35.62 11.70 20.49
C ILE A 987 34.70 11.48 21.70
N ILE A 988 33.42 11.19 21.49
CA ILE A 988 32.46 10.89 22.56
C ILE A 988 32.80 9.55 23.23
N ALA A 989 33.08 8.51 22.43
CA ALA A 989 33.51 7.21 22.91
C ALA A 989 34.77 7.32 23.78
N MET A 990 35.74 8.12 23.34
CA MET A 990 36.94 8.45 24.11
C MET A 990 36.57 9.12 25.45
N HIS A 991 35.70 10.12 25.44
CA HIS A 991 35.27 10.79 26.67
C HIS A 991 34.52 9.85 27.62
N TYR A 992 33.76 8.89 27.11
CA TYR A 992 33.03 7.93 27.96
C TYR A 992 33.96 6.83 28.51
N GLY A 993 35.13 6.63 27.90
CA GLY A 993 36.07 5.57 28.25
C GLY A 993 35.88 4.27 27.44
N ALA A 994 35.08 4.32 26.36
CA ALA A 994 34.92 3.23 25.40
C ALA A 994 36.06 3.26 24.36
N TYR A 995 37.30 3.11 24.84
CA TYR A 995 38.51 3.35 24.04
C TYR A 995 38.68 2.42 22.84
N ARG A 996 38.29 1.15 22.98
CA ARG A 996 38.33 0.17 21.89
C ARG A 996 37.44 0.64 20.73
N LEU A 997 36.18 0.93 21.02
CA LEU A 997 35.23 1.45 20.04
C LEU A 997 35.71 2.79 19.43
N ALA A 998 36.26 3.69 20.26
CA ALA A 998 36.84 4.94 19.77
C ALA A 998 37.96 4.72 18.73
N SER A 999 38.81 3.70 18.95
CA SER A 999 39.84 3.29 17.98
C SER A 999 39.24 2.71 16.71
N GLU A 1000 38.33 1.75 16.83
CA GLU A 1000 37.71 1.07 15.67
C GLU A 1000 37.02 2.08 14.75
N ILE A 1001 36.24 3.01 15.32
CA ILE A 1001 35.62 4.10 14.56
C ILE A 1001 36.67 5.01 13.91
N SER A 1002 37.80 5.25 14.59
CA SER A 1002 38.89 6.07 14.06
C SER A 1002 39.58 5.42 12.86
N ASP A 1003 39.70 4.09 12.82
CA ASP A 1003 40.23 3.37 11.65
C ASP A 1003 39.35 3.58 10.41
N GLU A 1004 38.03 3.52 10.58
CA GLU A 1004 37.08 3.82 9.51
C GLU A 1004 37.23 5.27 9.02
N VAL A 1005 37.36 6.24 9.93
CA VAL A 1005 37.58 7.65 9.57
C VAL A 1005 38.90 7.86 8.84
N ILE A 1006 39.97 7.16 9.24
CA ILE A 1006 41.29 7.25 8.59
C ILE A 1006 41.23 6.70 7.15
N SER A 1007 40.46 5.63 6.95
CA SER A 1007 40.28 4.99 5.63
C SER A 1007 39.48 5.84 4.64
N ALA A 1008 38.61 6.74 5.13
CA ALA A 1008 37.81 7.62 4.29
C ALA A 1008 38.66 8.68 3.56
N ASP A 1009 38.21 9.16 2.40
CA ASP A 1009 38.92 10.19 1.63
C ASP A 1009 38.58 11.62 2.08
N VAL A 1010 38.59 11.85 3.40
CA VAL A 1010 38.27 13.15 4.02
C VAL A 1010 39.41 13.54 4.94
N GLY A 1011 40.26 14.50 4.52
CA GLY A 1011 41.55 14.74 5.17
C GLY A 1011 41.52 15.55 6.47
N ASP A 1012 40.55 16.44 6.67
CA ASP A 1012 40.53 17.40 7.78
C ASP A 1012 40.18 16.76 9.15
N ILE A 1013 39.40 15.68 9.15
CA ILE A 1013 39.06 14.91 10.36
C ILE A 1013 40.11 13.86 10.75
N LYS A 1014 41.08 13.55 9.88
CA LYS A 1014 42.06 12.49 10.13
C LYS A 1014 42.98 12.80 11.30
N SER A 1015 43.29 14.07 11.53
CA SER A 1015 44.19 14.49 12.62
C SER A 1015 43.69 14.04 13.99
N GLY A 1016 42.39 14.18 14.26
CA GLY A 1016 41.74 13.70 15.49
C GLY A 1016 41.71 12.18 15.56
N ALA A 1017 41.34 11.50 14.47
CA ALA A 1017 41.28 10.03 14.41
C ALA A 1017 42.66 9.38 14.66
N TYR A 1018 43.72 9.88 14.01
CA TYR A 1018 45.09 9.42 14.28
C TYR A 1018 45.53 9.72 15.73
N ALA A 1019 45.13 10.85 16.30
CA ALA A 1019 45.43 11.15 17.70
C ALA A 1019 44.73 10.18 18.66
N ILE A 1020 43.46 9.85 18.43
CA ILE A 1020 42.74 8.82 19.21
C ILE A 1020 43.46 7.48 19.08
N ARG A 1021 43.78 7.04 17.86
CA ARG A 1021 44.48 5.77 17.64
C ARG A 1021 45.84 5.72 18.33
N TYR A 1022 46.62 6.80 18.27
CA TYR A 1022 47.89 6.90 18.99
C TYR A 1022 47.69 6.68 20.50
N TYR A 1023 46.80 7.41 21.16
CA TYR A 1023 46.68 7.32 22.62
C TYR A 1023 45.98 6.05 23.13
N TYR A 1024 45.13 5.43 22.30
CA TYR A 1024 44.20 4.39 22.77
C TYR A 1024 44.35 3.04 22.07
N SER A 1025 45.27 2.90 21.10
CA SER A 1025 45.50 1.65 20.35
C SER A 1025 46.95 1.17 20.36
N GLY A 1026 47.82 1.79 21.18
CA GLY A 1026 49.19 1.29 21.42
C GLY A 1026 50.34 2.28 21.19
N ARG A 1027 50.08 3.58 20.98
CA ARG A 1027 51.11 4.65 20.84
C ARG A 1027 52.10 4.43 19.69
N ASN A 1028 51.61 4.06 18.51
CA ASN A 1028 52.42 4.00 17.30
C ASN A 1028 52.88 5.41 16.87
N GLU A 1029 54.18 5.70 16.93
CA GLU A 1029 54.75 7.01 16.55
C GLU A 1029 54.42 7.44 15.10
N ASN A 1030 54.13 6.50 14.19
CA ASN A 1030 53.66 6.85 12.86
C ASN A 1030 52.30 7.57 12.91
N ASP A 1031 51.38 7.16 13.79
CA ASP A 1031 50.07 7.80 13.93
C ASP A 1031 50.20 9.24 14.42
N LEU A 1032 51.09 9.48 15.38
CA LEU A 1032 51.35 10.82 15.87
C LEU A 1032 51.96 11.71 14.77
N LYS A 1033 52.88 11.17 13.97
CA LYS A 1033 53.44 11.86 12.79
C LYS A 1033 52.34 12.20 11.77
N GLN A 1034 51.43 11.27 11.47
CA GLN A 1034 50.31 11.52 10.55
C GLN A 1034 49.35 12.56 11.14
N ALA A 1035 48.99 12.46 12.42
CA ALA A 1035 48.14 13.44 13.10
C ALA A 1035 48.70 14.86 12.95
N TYR A 1036 50.00 15.04 13.20
CA TYR A 1036 50.68 16.33 13.01
C TYR A 1036 50.76 16.78 11.57
N LYS A 1037 50.99 15.86 10.61
CA LYS A 1037 51.03 16.16 9.18
C LYS A 1037 49.68 16.70 8.71
N PHE A 1038 48.60 15.99 9.00
CA PHE A 1038 47.24 16.41 8.65
C PHE A 1038 46.87 17.70 9.37
N ALA A 1039 47.15 17.82 10.68
CA ALA A 1039 46.95 19.07 11.39
C ALA A 1039 47.66 20.20 10.64
N LYS A 1040 49.00 20.14 10.47
CA LYS A 1040 49.83 21.19 9.84
C LYS A 1040 49.32 21.62 8.47
N ASN A 1041 48.98 20.67 7.60
CA ASN A 1041 48.52 20.97 6.25
C ASN A 1041 47.28 21.89 6.30
N TYR A 1042 46.33 21.63 7.20
CA TYR A 1042 45.03 22.31 7.17
C TYR A 1042 44.97 23.73 7.75
N ALA A 1043 45.89 24.17 8.64
CA ALA A 1043 45.91 25.60 9.03
C ALA A 1043 46.82 26.44 8.17
N GLU A 1044 47.69 25.83 7.34
CA GLU A 1044 48.24 26.58 6.22
C GLU A 1044 47.11 27.03 5.28
N PHE A 1045 46.00 26.28 5.20
CA PHE A 1045 44.76 26.66 4.47
C PHE A 1045 43.75 27.49 5.30
N GLY A 1046 44.10 27.95 6.51
CA GLY A 1046 43.21 28.79 7.33
C GLY A 1046 42.01 28.05 7.96
N THR A 1047 41.97 26.71 7.93
CA THR A 1047 40.89 25.93 8.54
C THR A 1047 41.25 25.57 10.00
N ALA A 1048 40.42 26.02 10.94
CA ALA A 1048 40.73 25.92 12.38
C ALA A 1048 40.44 24.54 13.02
N LYS A 1049 39.70 23.66 12.33
CA LYS A 1049 39.05 22.46 12.90
C LYS A 1049 40.04 21.37 13.32
N CYS A 1050 41.04 21.08 12.49
CA CYS A 1050 42.00 19.98 12.66
C CYS A 1050 42.88 20.15 13.92
N TYR A 1051 43.27 21.39 14.21
CA TYR A 1051 44.10 21.74 15.35
C TYR A 1051 43.33 21.63 16.64
N TRP A 1052 42.08 22.07 16.63
CA TRP A 1052 41.22 22.06 17.79
C TRP A 1052 40.92 20.62 18.24
N GLU A 1053 40.55 19.72 17.32
CA GLU A 1053 40.25 18.33 17.66
C GLU A 1053 41.48 17.64 18.24
N MET A 1054 42.62 17.70 17.53
CA MET A 1054 43.88 17.11 17.98
C MET A 1054 44.33 17.69 19.33
N ALA A 1055 44.33 19.02 19.49
CA ALA A 1055 44.71 19.67 20.74
C ALA A 1055 43.81 19.26 21.90
N SER A 1056 42.50 19.15 21.66
CA SER A 1056 41.52 18.76 22.67
C SER A 1056 41.71 17.32 23.11
N ILE A 1057 41.97 16.39 22.19
CA ILE A 1057 42.26 14.98 22.46
C ILE A 1057 43.57 14.84 23.25
N MET A 1058 44.63 15.50 22.80
CA MET A 1058 45.93 15.49 23.48
C MET A 1058 45.85 16.09 24.89
N LEU A 1059 45.18 17.22 25.04
CA LEU A 1059 44.98 17.85 26.35
C LEU A 1059 44.21 16.91 27.28
N TYR A 1060 43.13 16.31 26.77
CA TYR A 1060 42.33 15.37 27.54
C TYR A 1060 43.19 14.20 28.04
N ASN A 1061 43.97 13.57 27.16
CA ASN A 1061 44.87 12.48 27.54
C ASN A 1061 45.91 12.93 28.57
N ALA A 1062 46.57 14.07 28.35
CA ALA A 1062 47.58 14.60 29.27
C ALA A 1062 47.02 14.89 30.67
N LEU A 1063 45.80 15.45 30.75
CA LEU A 1063 45.11 15.69 32.03
C LEU A 1063 44.73 14.40 32.75
N VAL A 1064 44.15 13.42 32.03
CA VAL A 1064 43.71 12.14 32.61
C VAL A 1064 44.90 11.31 33.10
N THR A 1065 46.00 11.28 32.34
CA THR A 1065 47.24 10.55 32.69
C THR A 1065 48.16 11.30 33.66
N ASN A 1066 47.89 12.59 33.90
CA ASN A 1066 48.72 13.47 34.72
C ASN A 1066 50.18 13.60 34.23
N ASN A 1067 50.40 13.53 32.91
CA ASN A 1067 51.74 13.59 32.33
C ASN A 1067 52.23 15.04 32.12
N LYS A 1068 53.01 15.56 33.06
CA LYS A 1068 53.50 16.96 33.02
C LYS A 1068 54.41 17.27 31.83
N GLU A 1069 55.23 16.33 31.37
CA GLU A 1069 56.10 16.54 30.21
C GLU A 1069 55.30 16.64 28.91
N GLU A 1070 54.28 15.80 28.77
CA GLU A 1070 53.33 15.86 27.65
C GLU A 1070 52.53 17.18 27.66
N MET A 1071 52.12 17.66 28.84
CA MET A 1071 51.49 18.97 29.00
C MET A 1071 52.39 20.12 28.52
N LYS A 1072 53.68 20.12 28.88
CA LYS A 1072 54.64 21.15 28.43
C LYS A 1072 54.83 21.12 26.91
N LYS A 1073 55.03 19.93 26.34
CA LYS A 1073 55.18 19.75 24.89
C LYS A 1073 53.94 20.22 24.14
N LEU A 1074 52.76 19.85 24.61
CA LEU A 1074 51.48 20.26 24.01
C LEU A 1074 51.29 21.77 24.07
N ARG A 1075 51.60 22.42 25.21
CA ARG A 1075 51.48 23.87 25.36
C ARG A 1075 52.29 24.63 24.31
N ASN A 1076 53.56 24.29 24.17
CA ASN A 1076 54.44 24.93 23.18
C ASN A 1076 53.96 24.68 21.75
N LYS A 1077 53.39 23.49 21.51
CA LYS A 1077 52.82 23.14 20.22
C LYS A 1077 51.59 23.97 19.87
N ILE A 1078 50.64 24.13 20.79
CA ILE A 1078 49.46 24.98 20.59
C ILE A 1078 49.87 26.44 20.33
N ILE A 1079 50.85 26.97 21.09
CA ILE A 1079 51.39 28.33 20.87
C ILE A 1079 51.97 28.47 19.46
N SER A 1080 52.71 27.46 18.98
CA SER A 1080 53.28 27.48 17.62
C SER A 1080 52.23 27.55 16.50
N TRP A 1081 50.97 27.25 16.82
CA TRP A 1081 49.84 27.32 15.90
C TRP A 1081 49.10 28.66 15.91
N ASN A 1082 49.37 29.56 16.86
CA ASN A 1082 48.76 30.89 16.90
C ASN A 1082 49.16 31.78 15.73
N LYS A 1083 50.23 31.43 15.00
CA LYS A 1083 50.61 32.10 13.74
C LYS A 1083 49.61 31.87 12.61
N TYR A 1084 48.75 30.86 12.73
CA TYR A 1084 47.71 30.57 11.74
C TYR A 1084 46.38 31.20 12.15
N GLN A 1085 45.57 31.58 11.17
CA GLN A 1085 44.24 32.15 11.38
C GLN A 1085 43.30 31.11 12.02
N GLN A 1086 42.53 31.52 13.02
CA GLN A 1086 41.61 30.66 13.78
C GLN A 1086 40.28 31.36 14.00
N ARG A 1087 39.16 30.64 13.82
CA ARG A 1087 37.82 31.13 14.18
C ARG A 1087 37.74 31.52 15.65
N ALA A 1088 36.94 32.54 15.99
CA ALA A 1088 36.81 33.08 17.35
C ALA A 1088 36.69 31.99 18.44
N GLY A 1089 35.77 31.03 18.28
CA GLY A 1089 35.58 29.94 19.26
C GLY A 1089 36.77 28.99 19.38
N THR A 1090 37.43 28.64 18.26
CA THR A 1090 38.63 27.79 18.28
C THR A 1090 39.81 28.49 18.97
N ARG A 1091 40.02 29.76 18.63
CA ARG A 1091 41.05 30.61 19.21
C ARG A 1091 40.87 30.69 20.73
N PHE A 1092 39.64 30.96 21.18
CA PHE A 1092 39.32 31.01 22.61
C PHE A 1092 39.64 29.70 23.33
N VAL A 1093 39.25 28.55 22.75
CA VAL A 1093 39.50 27.22 23.34
C VAL A 1093 41.01 26.94 23.42
N ASN A 1094 41.76 27.21 22.36
CA ASN A 1094 43.21 27.00 22.34
C ASN A 1094 43.95 27.90 23.34
N GLU A 1095 43.57 29.18 23.43
CA GLU A 1095 44.09 30.08 24.46
C GLU A 1095 43.78 29.56 25.86
N ALA A 1096 42.54 29.12 26.12
CA ALA A 1096 42.18 28.51 27.41
C ALA A 1096 43.04 27.26 27.70
N HIS A 1097 43.28 26.40 26.71
CA HIS A 1097 44.17 25.24 26.84
C HIS A 1097 45.61 25.66 27.20
N VAL A 1098 46.15 26.71 26.57
CA VAL A 1098 47.49 27.22 26.86
C VAL A 1098 47.60 27.74 28.30
N GLU A 1099 46.60 28.47 28.78
CA GLU A 1099 46.57 28.97 30.16
C GLU A 1099 46.43 27.82 31.17
N ILE A 1100 45.52 26.86 30.93
CA ILE A 1100 45.36 25.65 31.76
C ILE A 1100 46.67 24.88 31.87
N LEU A 1101 47.33 24.61 30.74
CA LEU A 1101 48.58 23.86 30.72
C LEU A 1101 49.72 24.65 31.40
N GLY A 1102 49.76 25.97 31.22
CA GLY A 1102 50.74 26.84 31.87
C GLY A 1102 50.63 26.80 33.39
N LEU A 1103 49.41 26.95 33.91
CA LEU A 1103 49.13 26.93 35.35
C LEU A 1103 49.49 25.56 35.98
N LEU A 1104 49.13 24.45 35.32
CA LEU A 1104 49.38 23.10 35.81
C LEU A 1104 50.86 22.67 35.73
N THR A 1105 51.66 23.29 34.86
CA THR A 1105 53.08 22.96 34.65
C THR A 1105 54.06 23.97 35.27
N GLY A 1106 53.57 25.08 35.82
CA GLY A 1106 54.40 26.14 36.40
C GLY A 1106 55.07 27.07 35.37
N ASN A 1107 54.56 27.10 34.13
CA ASN A 1107 55.16 27.84 33.00
C ASN A 1107 54.34 29.09 32.61
N LYS A 1108 54.83 30.28 32.97
CA LYS A 1108 54.46 31.61 32.40
C LYS A 1108 52.95 31.91 32.23
N SER A 1109 52.09 31.24 32.99
CA SER A 1109 50.65 31.51 33.10
C SER A 1109 50.33 31.66 34.58
N ASP A 1110 49.32 32.48 34.89
CA ASP A 1110 48.91 32.78 36.25
C ASP A 1110 47.43 32.41 36.44
N GLU A 1111 47.06 32.33 37.71
CA GLU A 1111 45.70 32.03 38.15
C GLU A 1111 44.67 33.00 37.54
N THR A 1112 45.02 34.29 37.46
CA THR A 1112 44.16 35.36 36.94
C THR A 1112 43.76 35.12 35.49
N LYS A 1113 44.69 34.64 34.64
CA LYS A 1113 44.39 34.31 33.24
C LYS A 1113 43.42 33.15 33.10
N VAL A 1114 43.59 32.08 33.88
CA VAL A 1114 42.65 30.94 33.86
C VAL A 1114 41.28 31.34 34.42
N GLN A 1115 41.25 32.15 35.49
CA GLN A 1115 40.02 32.70 36.05
C GLN A 1115 39.30 33.59 35.03
N HIS A 1116 40.01 34.47 34.33
CA HIS A 1116 39.43 35.32 33.27
C HIS A 1116 38.81 34.50 32.14
N LYS A 1117 39.47 33.42 31.70
CA LYS A 1117 38.90 32.50 30.71
C LYS A 1117 37.63 31.82 31.23
N LEU A 1118 37.63 31.39 32.50
CA LEU A 1118 36.46 30.79 33.15
C LEU A 1118 35.29 31.78 33.23
N ASP A 1119 35.53 33.02 33.65
CA ASP A 1119 34.50 34.04 33.83
C ASP A 1119 33.86 34.41 32.48
N LYS A 1120 34.68 34.51 31.42
CA LYS A 1120 34.19 34.72 30.06
C LYS A 1120 33.31 33.57 29.57
N ILE A 1121 33.76 32.32 29.68
CA ILE A 1121 32.99 31.18 29.17
C ILE A 1121 31.74 30.88 30.01
N ALA A 1122 31.75 31.20 31.31
CA ALA A 1122 30.59 31.04 32.19
C ALA A 1122 29.41 31.91 31.75
N LYS A 1123 29.65 33.10 31.16
CA LYS A 1123 28.59 33.96 30.60
C LYS A 1123 27.81 33.30 29.47
N LEU A 1124 28.45 32.41 28.70
CA LEU A 1124 27.81 31.72 27.58
C LEU A 1124 26.89 30.59 28.01
N ASN A 1125 27.03 30.06 29.24
CA ASN A 1125 26.35 28.85 29.70
C ASN A 1125 26.48 27.68 28.69
N ALA A 1126 27.62 27.61 28.01
CA ALA A 1126 27.95 26.63 26.99
C ALA A 1126 29.43 26.24 27.08
N ASN A 1127 29.85 25.24 26.30
CA ASN A 1127 31.21 24.71 26.28
C ASN A 1127 31.68 24.20 27.66
N PHE A 1128 30.86 23.33 28.27
CA PHE A 1128 31.17 22.71 29.56
C PHE A 1128 32.49 21.93 29.57
N GLY A 1129 33.01 21.58 28.39
CA GLY A 1129 34.29 20.92 28.20
C GLY A 1129 35.48 21.80 28.54
N VAL A 1130 35.44 23.11 28.30
CA VAL A 1130 36.50 24.03 28.74
C VAL A 1130 36.29 24.44 30.20
N MET A 1131 35.04 24.71 30.59
CA MET A 1131 34.70 25.07 31.98
C MET A 1131 35.22 24.03 32.98
N ASN A 1132 34.99 22.74 32.72
CA ASN A 1132 35.44 21.68 33.63
C ASN A 1132 36.97 21.65 33.80
N LYS A 1133 37.73 21.97 32.74
CA LYS A 1133 39.21 22.00 32.77
C LYS A 1133 39.73 23.25 33.48
N CYS A 1134 39.11 24.41 33.29
CA CYS A 1134 39.47 25.63 34.03
C CYS A 1134 39.24 25.45 35.54
N TYR A 1135 38.06 24.96 35.94
CA TYR A 1135 37.76 24.65 37.35
C TYR A 1135 38.75 23.63 37.92
N PHE A 1136 39.09 22.59 37.13
CA PHE A 1136 40.08 21.60 37.54
C PHE A 1136 41.47 22.22 37.76
N ALA A 1137 41.94 23.04 36.82
CA ALA A 1137 43.25 23.67 36.90
C ALA A 1137 43.36 24.61 38.11
N LEU A 1138 42.36 25.47 38.32
CA LEU A 1138 42.29 26.36 39.48
C LEU A 1138 42.18 25.58 40.79
N GLY A 1139 41.35 24.52 40.83
CA GLY A 1139 41.20 23.67 42.00
C GLY A 1139 42.48 22.92 42.38
N VAL A 1140 43.22 22.40 41.39
CA VAL A 1140 44.53 21.77 41.62
C VAL A 1140 45.55 22.78 42.13
N PHE A 1141 45.59 23.98 41.52
CA PHE A 1141 46.53 25.04 41.87
C PHE A 1141 46.29 25.60 43.28
N ARG A 1142 45.04 25.99 43.58
CA ARG A 1142 44.62 26.53 44.89
C ARG A 1142 44.49 25.45 45.98
N LYS A 1143 44.57 24.17 45.61
CA LYS A 1143 44.19 23.03 46.46
C LYS A 1143 42.77 23.19 47.03
N ASP A 1144 41.84 23.64 46.18
CA ASP A 1144 40.47 23.99 46.55
C ASP A 1144 39.49 22.86 46.16
N PRO A 1145 38.90 22.15 47.14
CA PRO A 1145 37.93 21.08 46.87
C PRO A 1145 36.64 21.56 46.20
N GLU A 1146 36.16 22.79 46.47
CA GLU A 1146 34.91 23.28 45.91
C GLU A 1146 35.02 23.51 44.39
N LEU A 1147 36.15 24.03 43.93
CA LEU A 1147 36.43 24.18 42.50
C LEU A 1147 36.53 22.82 41.81
N LEU A 1148 37.13 21.82 42.46
CA LEU A 1148 37.17 20.46 41.92
C LEU A 1148 35.79 19.79 41.90
N ILE A 1149 34.91 20.07 42.87
CA ILE A 1149 33.51 19.63 42.85
C ILE A 1149 32.77 20.27 41.67
N LYS A 1150 32.98 21.57 41.39
CA LYS A 1150 32.45 22.25 40.21
C LYS A 1150 33.00 21.62 38.91
N ALA A 1151 34.29 21.34 38.84
CA ALA A 1151 34.91 20.64 37.70
C ALA A 1151 34.23 19.29 37.45
N LYS A 1152 34.04 18.49 38.51
CA LYS A 1152 33.38 17.18 38.44
C LYS A 1152 31.94 17.29 37.98
N LYS A 1153 31.18 18.29 38.45
CA LYS A 1153 29.79 18.53 38.03
C LYS A 1153 29.67 18.69 36.52
N TYR A 1154 30.53 19.52 35.91
CA TYR A 1154 30.52 19.72 34.47
C TYR A 1154 31.08 18.52 33.69
N ALA A 1155 32.09 17.82 34.21
CA ALA A 1155 32.60 16.59 33.61
C ALA A 1155 31.54 15.47 33.58
N LEU A 1156 30.74 15.33 34.65
CA LEU A 1156 29.61 14.38 34.71
C LEU A 1156 28.48 14.75 33.74
N LYS A 1157 28.19 16.05 33.58
CA LYS A 1157 27.23 16.53 32.56
C LYS A 1157 27.63 16.13 31.15
N MET A 1158 28.91 15.88 30.89
CA MET A 1158 29.42 15.40 29.59
C MET A 1158 29.73 13.90 29.56
N LYS A 1159 29.36 13.17 30.62
CA LYS A 1159 29.71 11.75 30.84
C LYS A 1159 31.21 11.46 30.63
N SER A 1160 32.08 12.39 30.99
CA SER A 1160 33.53 12.27 30.79
C SER A 1160 34.20 11.44 31.89
N TYR A 1161 33.86 10.14 31.98
CA TYR A 1161 34.19 9.28 33.13
C TYR A 1161 35.69 9.18 33.46
N PRO A 1162 36.63 9.07 32.49
CA PRO A 1162 38.06 9.06 32.78
C PRO A 1162 38.52 10.35 33.48
N PHE A 1163 38.01 11.50 33.03
CA PHE A 1163 38.32 12.79 33.65
C PHE A 1163 37.61 12.99 34.98
N VAL A 1164 36.39 12.47 35.15
CA VAL A 1164 35.72 12.41 36.46
C VAL A 1164 36.59 11.66 37.47
N GLN A 1165 37.13 10.50 37.10
CA GLN A 1165 38.00 9.74 38.00
C GLN A 1165 39.29 10.50 38.33
N ARG A 1166 39.88 11.20 37.36
CA ARG A 1166 41.05 12.07 37.58
C ARG A 1166 40.77 13.15 38.63
N ILE A 1167 39.60 13.79 38.55
CA ILE A 1167 39.16 14.82 39.51
C ILE A 1167 38.91 14.20 40.89
N GLU A 1168 38.25 13.04 40.96
CA GLU A 1168 38.02 12.33 42.23
C GLU A 1168 39.34 11.92 42.92
N LYS A 1169 40.36 11.52 42.15
CA LYS A 1169 41.71 11.26 42.66
C LYS A 1169 42.37 12.51 43.26
N GLU A 1170 42.21 13.69 42.64
CA GLU A 1170 42.70 14.95 43.24
C GLU A 1170 41.93 15.35 44.49
N LEU A 1171 40.60 15.19 44.48
CA LEU A 1171 39.76 15.47 45.64
C LEU A 1171 40.18 14.60 46.83
N PHE A 1172 40.41 13.31 46.61
CA PHE A 1172 40.94 12.43 47.64
C PHE A 1172 42.33 12.86 48.12
N ARG A 1173 43.23 13.24 47.20
CA ARG A 1173 44.59 13.70 47.53
C ARG A 1173 44.59 14.97 48.40
N ILE A 1174 43.65 15.89 48.17
CA ILE A 1174 43.58 17.17 48.90
C ILE A 1174 42.84 17.00 50.23
N THR A 1175 41.75 16.25 50.26
CA THR A 1175 40.85 16.18 51.43
C THR A 1175 41.15 15.02 52.38
N GLY A 1176 41.74 13.93 51.88
CA GLY A 1176 41.88 12.67 52.63
C GLY A 1176 40.56 11.94 52.93
N ASP A 1177 39.42 12.44 52.45
CA ASP A 1177 38.10 11.92 52.79
C ASP A 1177 37.79 10.59 52.08
N LYS A 1178 37.47 9.56 52.88
CA LYS A 1178 37.08 8.21 52.42
C LYS A 1178 35.89 8.22 51.45
N TYR A 1179 35.04 9.25 51.49
CA TYR A 1179 33.97 9.45 50.52
C TYR A 1179 34.52 9.44 49.08
N TRP A 1180 35.61 10.16 48.82
CA TRP A 1180 36.21 10.24 47.48
C TRP A 1180 36.86 8.93 47.05
N ALA A 1181 37.47 8.18 47.99
CA ALA A 1181 37.98 6.84 47.70
C ALA A 1181 36.87 5.88 47.23
N ASN A 1182 35.69 5.92 47.87
CA ASN A 1182 34.54 5.14 47.44
C ASN A 1182 34.02 5.60 46.05
N ARG A 1183 34.00 6.92 45.80
CA ARG A 1183 33.61 7.46 44.49
C ARG A 1183 34.55 7.01 43.37
N ILE A 1184 35.87 6.99 43.60
CA ILE A 1184 36.86 6.49 42.63
C ILE A 1184 36.55 5.04 42.24
N LYS A 1185 36.22 4.18 43.23
CA LYS A 1185 35.84 2.77 42.99
C LYS A 1185 34.58 2.67 42.12
N LYS A 1186 33.52 3.43 42.44
CA LYS A 1186 32.28 3.47 41.64
C LYS A 1186 32.53 3.96 40.21
N THR A 1187 33.37 4.97 40.03
CA THR A 1187 33.73 5.46 38.70
C THR A 1187 34.58 4.43 37.94
N GLN A 1188 35.47 3.69 38.62
CA GLN A 1188 36.20 2.58 38.01
C GLN A 1188 35.24 1.48 37.51
N GLU A 1189 34.27 1.07 38.32
CA GLU A 1189 33.23 0.10 37.90
C GLU A 1189 32.48 0.59 36.65
N LYS A 1190 32.17 1.89 36.59
CA LYS A 1190 31.52 2.48 35.41
C LYS A 1190 32.44 2.47 34.18
N LEU A 1191 33.73 2.74 34.35
CA LEU A 1191 34.70 2.66 33.25
C LEU A 1191 34.86 1.22 32.74
N GLU A 1192 34.84 0.21 33.62
CA GLU A 1192 34.86 -1.20 33.20
C GLU A 1192 33.60 -1.58 32.41
N GLN A 1193 32.44 -0.97 32.70
CA GLN A 1193 31.24 -1.12 31.86
C GLN A 1193 31.44 -0.47 30.49
N MET A 1194 31.99 0.75 30.45
CA MET A 1194 32.20 1.50 29.20
C MET A 1194 33.18 0.81 28.26
N LYS A 1195 34.21 0.14 28.80
CA LYS A 1195 35.16 -0.67 28.01
C LYS A 1195 34.53 -1.86 27.28
N ARG A 1196 33.37 -2.35 27.75
CA ARG A 1196 32.66 -3.49 27.16
C ARG A 1196 31.74 -3.09 25.99
N ILE A 1197 31.48 -1.79 25.83
CA ILE A 1197 30.65 -1.28 24.74
C ILE A 1197 31.34 -1.59 23.41
N GLY A 1198 30.65 -2.34 22.55
CA GLY A 1198 31.19 -2.83 21.29
C GLY A 1198 30.59 -2.16 20.05
N SER A 1199 29.57 -1.32 20.20
CA SER A 1199 28.90 -0.67 19.07
C SER A 1199 28.48 0.77 19.35
N ILE A 1200 28.22 1.53 18.27
CA ILE A 1200 27.75 2.92 18.35
C ILE A 1200 26.37 3.00 19.00
N GLU A 1201 25.48 2.06 18.72
CA GLU A 1201 24.13 1.98 19.29
C GLU A 1201 24.20 1.80 20.81
N GLU A 1202 25.02 0.86 21.28
CA GLU A 1202 25.24 0.63 22.71
C GLU A 1202 25.82 1.87 23.40
N LEU A 1203 26.78 2.56 22.76
CA LEU A 1203 27.39 3.79 23.27
C LEU A 1203 26.37 4.91 23.45
N LEU A 1204 25.50 5.10 22.46
CA LEU A 1204 24.53 6.19 22.41
C LEU A 1204 23.19 5.83 23.10
N GLY A 1205 23.06 4.62 23.64
CA GLY A 1205 21.94 4.18 24.46
C GLY A 1205 20.72 3.67 23.68
N PHE A 1206 20.95 3.18 22.46
CA PHE A 1206 19.93 2.61 21.59
C PHE A 1206 20.05 1.08 21.59
N LYS A 1207 18.92 0.38 21.77
CA LYS A 1207 18.85 -1.07 21.57
C LYS A 1207 18.59 -1.32 20.09
N LYS A 1208 19.44 -2.17 19.49
CA LYS A 1208 19.50 -2.56 18.05
C LYS A 1208 18.27 -2.23 17.21
#